data_AF-A0A812R438-F1
#
_entry.id   AF-A0A812R438-F1
#
_cell.length_a   1.000
_cell.length_b   1.000
_cell.length_c   1.000
_cell.angle_alpha   90.00
_cell.angle_beta   90.00
_cell.angle_gamma   90.00
#
_symmetry.space_group_name_H-M   'P 1'
#
loop_
_entity.id
_entity.type
_entity.pdbx_description
1 polymer ?
#
loop_
_entity_poly.entity_id
_entity_poly.type
_entity_poly.pdbx_seq_one_letter_code
_entity_poly.pdbx_strand_id
1 'polypeptide(L)'
;MDTALSVTGSTVDSALQSYADGKTEPAKFKEEALPGIHLVAAKSMDKVKPLVHDVMGELRPALSQVAEWLGSFSAKIQDTLEEFGTVSDRAQKLFDQVMQQMASSGGMYEEMVYDTYHIFDPYDDGIDVEELQQAANQYGITSLQGQKAEQLMKKYNTDQKGGIDIHEYEKLVTDPSLPGLMTTILRTYSNRLASVGSELKVVKMRAEVASAVVDYLTLVCSKNLTKVGWVTGRLVSGELPLEFTADVFYELYKAKTDTNNGSPIDVGSLIINYTLRENAQQVIAAVDLLATPAFFAEEGFDITIADETVSQVVTWIEMSDFGKAALLKLAKVKPSNGQTFAEAYDEEVKAREVKYSAAHGLGTPEANSYHTQAAERLRNVLLGGSAASAASEDPDAAQAAGSSQPAKPETLRFAAELSLNVTQSVKDFNEQCYEYSGTSSNPLDSTCNSINGMVKKTQSFLTLMNNYAGPGGPEYIEKQADNFINGSLQDMVLLSGELIDEGIASVQCSAGNAAACKSIPETDYTMHLSGGTTFLTDTMKDLQSALPQVIKALSTAKKEVSTISGVINSISQMLGLKAPPLMEKIAKLYKIVWITYFVFFFLFSFTMLFYGFWANGWFGGPKADIPESEYEPPRTFFERIRTCCGSCLACCRSCTSGHLCFWSLLLLAQVVVLIMFIISLVICLLTGIQAFFGAGCSKIYLIGDEAVCTAVLSIFKVFLKTFGFSEPIEQTCGSKSLLTCKIIRDSVFHTAIFVIIGALLASVFSFQMLLDSATKHERARCARAWEEEGLDKKGE
;
A
#
# COMPACT_ATOMS: atom_id res chain seq x y z
N MET A 1 18.06 36.17 20.07
CA MET A 1 18.02 37.43 19.30
C MET A 1 17.28 38.53 20.06
N ASP A 2 16.08 38.26 20.57
CA ASP A 2 15.25 39.25 21.28
C ASP A 2 15.97 39.95 22.44
N THR A 3 16.72 39.20 23.26
CA THR A 3 17.56 39.77 24.32
C THR A 3 18.63 40.73 23.79
N ALA A 4 19.24 40.43 22.64
CA ALA A 4 20.26 41.28 22.03
C ALA A 4 19.66 42.62 21.57
N LEU A 5 18.48 42.57 20.93
CA LEU A 5 17.76 43.76 20.49
C LEU A 5 17.26 44.60 21.67
N SER A 6 16.73 43.95 22.71
CA SER A 6 16.25 44.62 23.93
C SER A 6 17.37 45.34 24.68
N VAL A 7 18.51 44.68 24.91
CA VAL A 7 19.66 45.28 25.60
C VAL A 7 20.28 46.40 24.76
N THR A 8 20.37 46.22 23.44
CA THR A 8 20.89 47.26 22.53
C THR A 8 19.97 48.48 22.51
N GLY A 9 18.66 48.29 22.37
CA GLY A 9 17.68 49.38 22.42
C GLY A 9 17.66 50.10 23.77
N SER A 10 17.75 49.37 24.89
CA SER A 10 17.89 49.98 26.22
C SER A 10 19.16 50.82 26.37
N THR A 11 20.26 50.41 25.74
CA THR A 11 21.50 51.18 25.72
C THR A 11 21.35 52.46 24.91
N VAL A 12 20.66 52.40 23.76
CA VAL A 12 20.34 53.57 22.93
C VAL A 12 19.47 54.57 23.70
N ASP A 13 18.39 54.12 24.31
CA ASP A 13 17.49 54.99 25.08
C ASP A 13 18.19 55.61 26.29
N SER A 14 19.02 54.84 27.01
CA SER A 14 19.83 55.35 28.13
C SER A 14 20.82 56.43 27.68
N ALA A 15 21.43 56.25 26.51
CA ALA A 15 22.32 57.24 25.92
C ALA A 15 21.54 58.51 25.58
N LEU A 16 20.40 58.40 24.89
CA LEU A 16 19.55 59.54 24.53
C LEU A 16 19.04 60.30 25.75
N GLN A 17 18.72 59.61 26.84
CA GLN A 17 18.34 60.26 28.09
C GLN A 17 19.50 61.05 28.70
N SER A 18 20.72 60.50 28.66
CA SER A 18 21.93 61.24 29.09
C SER A 18 22.23 62.46 28.21
N TYR A 19 21.84 62.44 26.93
CA TYR A 19 21.94 63.59 26.03
C TYR A 19 20.89 64.67 26.38
N ALA A 20 19.64 64.27 26.63
CA ALA A 20 18.56 65.17 27.03
C ALA A 20 18.87 65.94 28.33
N ASP A 21 19.67 65.36 29.23
CA ASP A 21 20.17 66.00 30.44
C ASP A 21 21.24 67.09 30.20
N GLY A 22 21.58 67.39 28.93
CA GLY A 22 22.21 68.64 28.52
C GLY A 22 23.75 68.72 28.60
N LYS A 23 24.46 67.60 28.42
CA LYS A 23 25.90 67.53 28.72
C LYS A 23 26.87 67.58 27.52
N THR A 24 26.41 67.47 26.27
CA THR A 24 27.32 67.30 25.12
C THR A 24 26.76 67.83 23.80
N GLU A 25 27.66 68.24 22.90
CA GLU A 25 27.33 68.58 21.51
C GLU A 25 26.91 67.32 20.72
N PRO A 26 25.90 67.38 19.83
CA PRO A 26 25.33 66.22 19.13
C PRO A 26 26.35 65.26 18.50
N ALA A 27 27.28 65.81 17.72
CA ALA A 27 28.27 65.03 16.99
C ALA A 27 29.21 64.30 17.96
N LYS A 28 29.64 65.00 19.02
CA LYS A 28 30.50 64.46 20.07
C LYS A 28 29.78 63.39 20.88
N PHE A 29 28.50 63.59 21.18
CA PHE A 29 27.68 62.60 21.88
C PHE A 29 27.55 61.30 21.07
N LYS A 30 27.27 61.39 19.76
CA LYS A 30 27.22 60.21 18.88
C LYS A 30 28.55 59.47 18.85
N GLU A 31 29.66 60.20 18.72
CA GLU A 31 31.02 59.64 18.70
C GLU A 31 31.36 58.90 20.02
N GLU A 32 30.84 59.37 21.16
CA GLU A 32 31.00 58.74 22.48
C GLU A 32 30.04 57.55 22.69
N ALA A 33 28.81 57.62 22.17
CA ALA A 33 27.78 56.60 22.39
C ALA A 33 27.94 55.36 21.48
N LEU A 34 28.33 55.55 20.22
CA LEU A 34 28.41 54.48 19.22
C LEU A 34 29.37 53.34 19.63
N PRO A 35 30.58 53.61 20.17
CA PRO A 35 31.49 52.55 20.62
C PRO A 35 30.90 51.70 21.75
N GLY A 36 30.13 52.31 22.65
CA GLY A 36 29.43 51.61 23.73
C GLY A 36 28.34 50.68 23.20
N ILE A 37 27.53 51.16 22.26
CA ILE A 37 26.51 50.36 21.58
C ILE A 37 27.14 49.21 20.78
N HIS A 38 28.20 49.49 20.03
CA HIS A 38 28.95 48.46 19.30
C HIS A 38 29.48 47.38 20.25
N LEU A 39 30.01 47.74 21.41
CA LEU A 39 30.48 46.77 22.40
C LEU A 39 29.34 45.90 22.94
N VAL A 40 28.17 46.49 23.20
CA VAL A 40 26.98 45.77 23.69
C VAL A 40 26.41 44.84 22.62
N ALA A 41 26.28 45.32 21.38
CA ALA A 41 25.82 44.53 20.24
C ALA A 41 26.79 43.38 19.95
N ALA A 42 28.11 43.65 19.95
CA ALA A 42 29.14 42.62 19.75
C ALA A 42 29.08 41.54 20.83
N LYS A 43 29.04 41.93 22.12
CA LYS A 43 28.90 40.98 23.24
C LYS A 43 27.61 40.16 23.17
N SER A 44 26.54 40.73 22.62
CA SER A 44 25.27 40.03 22.45
C SER A 44 25.36 39.03 21.30
N MET A 45 25.96 39.42 20.17
CA MET A 45 26.21 38.54 19.03
C MET A 45 27.21 37.42 19.33
N ASP A 46 28.21 37.66 20.19
CA ASP A 46 29.13 36.63 20.68
C ASP A 46 28.41 35.47 21.39
N LYS A 47 27.23 35.72 21.99
CA LYS A 47 26.38 34.67 22.57
C LYS A 47 25.48 33.99 21.55
N VAL A 48 25.06 34.69 20.50
CA VAL A 48 24.20 34.15 19.43
C VAL A 48 25.01 33.25 18.50
N LYS A 49 26.24 33.65 18.17
CA LYS A 49 27.16 32.92 17.28
C LYS A 49 27.30 31.42 17.60
N PRO A 50 27.65 31.00 18.84
CA PRO A 50 27.78 29.58 19.15
C PRO A 50 26.45 28.83 19.01
N LEU A 51 25.32 29.44 19.38
CA LEU A 51 24.00 28.79 19.25
C LEU A 51 23.63 28.54 17.77
N VAL A 52 23.92 29.50 16.89
CA VAL A 52 23.71 29.33 15.44
C VAL A 52 24.61 28.23 14.89
N HIS A 53 25.88 28.18 15.29
CA HIS A 53 26.77 27.10 14.88
C HIS A 53 26.37 25.73 15.45
N ASP A 54 25.86 25.65 16.68
CA ASP A 54 25.37 24.42 17.29
C ASP A 54 24.15 23.89 16.51
N VAL A 55 23.19 24.76 16.18
CA VAL A 55 22.02 24.39 15.33
C VAL A 55 22.47 23.91 13.96
N MET A 56 23.44 24.58 13.33
CA MET A 56 24.00 24.14 12.06
C MET A 56 24.76 22.81 12.18
N GLY A 57 25.42 22.57 13.31
CA GLY A 57 26.09 21.31 13.64
C GLY A 57 25.11 20.14 13.71
N GLU A 58 23.91 20.36 14.25
CA GLU A 58 22.83 19.35 14.31
C GLU A 58 22.08 19.19 12.98
N LEU A 59 21.86 20.28 12.24
CA LEU A 59 21.17 20.24 10.94
C LEU A 59 22.01 19.62 9.82
N ARG A 60 23.33 19.82 9.83
CA ARG A 60 24.23 19.41 8.74
C ARG A 60 24.20 17.89 8.47
N PRO A 61 24.25 17.00 9.47
CA PRO A 61 24.11 15.56 9.25
C PRO A 61 22.76 15.20 8.62
N ALA A 62 21.66 15.79 9.09
CA ALA A 62 20.32 15.53 8.57
C ALA A 62 20.19 15.98 7.10
N LEU A 63 20.64 17.19 6.77
CA LEU A 63 20.64 17.70 5.39
C LEU A 63 21.55 16.89 4.48
N SER A 64 22.71 16.44 4.97
CA SER A 64 23.62 15.58 4.20
C SER A 64 23.00 14.21 3.91
N GLN A 65 22.25 13.65 4.87
CA GLN A 65 21.53 12.40 4.66
C GLN A 65 20.41 12.57 3.63
N VAL A 66 19.68 13.70 3.67
CA VAL A 66 18.66 14.02 2.65
C VAL A 66 19.30 14.27 1.28
N ALA A 67 20.51 14.85 1.22
CA ALA A 67 21.29 15.02 0.00
C ALA A 67 21.65 13.66 -0.63
N GLU A 68 22.09 12.70 0.20
CA GLU A 68 22.36 11.33 -0.23
C GLU A 68 21.07 10.64 -0.71
N TRP A 69 19.94 10.87 -0.04
CA TRP A 69 18.65 10.40 -0.50
C TRP A 69 18.26 11.03 -1.84
N LEU A 70 18.43 12.34 -2.03
CA LEU A 70 18.20 13.01 -3.31
C LEU A 70 19.03 12.42 -4.45
N GLY A 71 20.30 12.10 -4.17
CA GLY A 71 21.19 11.46 -5.15
C GLY A 71 20.80 10.01 -5.45
N SER A 72 20.35 9.26 -4.43
CA SER A 72 20.00 7.84 -4.57
C SER A 72 18.59 7.62 -5.12
N PHE A 73 17.58 8.36 -4.64
CA PHE A 73 16.22 8.50 -5.21
C PHE A 73 16.21 9.35 -6.49
N SER A 74 17.15 9.06 -7.38
CA SER A 74 17.16 9.64 -8.73
C SER A 74 15.95 9.14 -9.55
N ALA A 75 15.72 9.79 -10.69
CA ALA A 75 14.75 9.36 -11.71
C ALA A 75 14.84 7.86 -12.04
N LYS A 76 16.02 7.24 -11.89
CA LYS A 76 16.22 5.82 -12.14
C LYS A 76 15.45 4.90 -11.17
N ILE A 77 15.34 5.26 -9.89
CA ILE A 77 14.53 4.47 -8.93
C ILE A 77 13.04 4.61 -9.28
N GLN A 78 12.61 5.81 -9.68
CA GLN A 78 11.26 6.05 -10.16
C GLN A 78 10.94 5.17 -11.38
N ASP A 79 11.75 5.25 -12.43
CA ASP A 79 11.56 4.45 -13.65
C ASP A 79 11.51 2.95 -13.32
N THR A 80 12.35 2.50 -12.39
CA THR A 80 12.39 1.10 -11.94
C THR A 80 11.13 0.71 -11.16
N LEU A 81 10.59 1.59 -10.32
CA LEU A 81 9.36 1.33 -9.55
C LEU A 81 8.11 1.33 -10.45
N GLU A 82 8.04 2.24 -11.42
CA GLU A 82 6.97 2.27 -12.43
C GLU A 82 7.02 1.02 -13.33
N GLU A 83 8.22 0.60 -13.73
CA GLU A 83 8.42 -0.63 -14.48
C GLU A 83 8.06 -1.87 -13.65
N PHE A 84 8.47 -1.92 -12.37
CA PHE A 84 8.10 -2.99 -11.45
C PHE A 84 6.57 -3.08 -11.29
N GLY A 85 5.90 -1.93 -11.13
CA GLY A 85 4.43 -1.87 -11.09
C GLY A 85 3.79 -2.45 -12.34
N THR A 86 4.31 -2.10 -13.53
CA THR A 86 3.83 -2.62 -14.82
C THR A 86 4.06 -4.12 -14.97
N VAL A 87 5.23 -4.63 -14.55
CA VAL A 87 5.55 -6.07 -14.61
C VAL A 87 4.68 -6.86 -13.64
N SER A 88 4.45 -6.32 -12.43
CA SER A 88 3.58 -6.94 -11.42
C SER A 88 2.15 -7.07 -11.92
N ASP A 89 1.59 -6.02 -12.54
CA ASP A 89 0.25 -6.03 -13.17
C ASP A 89 0.14 -7.12 -14.26
N ARG A 90 1.14 -7.24 -15.14
CA ARG A 90 1.14 -8.29 -16.17
C ARG A 90 1.20 -9.69 -15.59
N ALA A 91 2.05 -9.92 -14.58
CA ALA A 91 2.18 -11.22 -13.93
C ALA A 91 0.87 -11.64 -13.24
N GLN A 92 0.18 -10.67 -12.63
CA GLN A 92 -1.13 -10.91 -12.01
C GLN A 92 -2.21 -11.26 -13.04
N LYS A 93 -2.36 -10.48 -14.12
CA LYS A 93 -3.34 -10.77 -15.17
C LYS A 93 -3.18 -12.18 -15.74
N LEU A 94 -1.93 -12.62 -15.91
CA LEU A 94 -1.63 -14.01 -16.31
C LEU A 94 -2.06 -15.01 -15.24
N PHE A 95 -1.74 -14.74 -13.97
CA PHE A 95 -2.15 -15.60 -12.87
C PHE A 95 -3.67 -15.71 -12.75
N ASP A 96 -4.40 -14.61 -12.90
CA ASP A 96 -5.86 -14.61 -12.85
C ASP A 96 -6.49 -15.37 -14.00
N GLN A 97 -5.96 -15.24 -15.22
CA GLN A 97 -6.44 -16.03 -16.36
C GLN A 97 -6.27 -17.53 -16.11
N VAL A 98 -5.12 -17.93 -15.56
CA VAL A 98 -4.81 -19.32 -15.19
C VAL A 98 -5.72 -19.80 -14.07
N MET A 99 -5.96 -18.95 -13.08
CA MET A 99 -6.75 -19.26 -11.91
C MET A 99 -8.25 -19.35 -12.23
N GLN A 100 -8.79 -18.42 -13.03
CA GLN A 100 -10.17 -18.41 -13.51
C GLN A 100 -10.50 -19.68 -14.32
N GLN A 101 -9.52 -20.23 -15.04
CA GLN A 101 -9.70 -21.49 -15.78
C GLN A 101 -9.76 -22.73 -14.87
N MET A 102 -9.28 -22.63 -13.63
CA MET A 102 -9.15 -23.77 -12.71
C MET A 102 -10.14 -23.76 -11.56
N ALA A 103 -10.79 -22.63 -11.32
CA ALA A 103 -11.75 -22.53 -10.23
C ALA A 103 -13.05 -23.26 -10.57
N SER A 104 -13.44 -24.17 -9.68
CA SER A 104 -14.78 -24.72 -9.67
C SER A 104 -15.73 -23.66 -9.12
N SER A 105 -16.62 -23.14 -9.97
CA SER A 105 -17.64 -22.17 -9.57
C SER A 105 -18.51 -22.70 -8.43
N GLY A 106 -18.61 -21.95 -7.33
CA GLY A 106 -19.71 -22.09 -6.36
C GLY A 106 -19.34 -22.38 -4.90
N GLY A 107 -18.06 -22.51 -4.53
CA GLY A 107 -17.67 -22.58 -3.12
C GLY A 107 -17.92 -21.24 -2.42
N MET A 108 -18.40 -21.27 -1.17
CA MET A 108 -18.51 -20.08 -0.29
C MET A 108 -19.46 -18.95 -0.74
N TYR A 109 -20.42 -19.23 -1.62
CA TYR A 109 -21.37 -18.19 -2.09
C TYR A 109 -22.15 -17.52 -0.94
N GLU A 110 -22.75 -18.32 -0.05
CA GLU A 110 -23.54 -17.82 1.08
C GLU A 110 -22.70 -16.96 2.05
N GLU A 111 -21.48 -17.40 2.34
CA GLU A 111 -20.55 -16.64 3.19
C GLU A 111 -20.14 -15.32 2.53
N MET A 112 -19.84 -15.32 1.23
CA MET A 112 -19.53 -14.09 0.48
C MET A 112 -20.70 -13.11 0.49
N VAL A 113 -21.93 -13.58 0.29
CA VAL A 113 -23.14 -12.74 0.35
C VAL A 113 -23.26 -12.13 1.75
N TYR A 114 -23.17 -12.94 2.80
CA TYR A 114 -23.23 -12.47 4.18
C TYR A 114 -22.14 -11.43 4.49
N ASP A 115 -20.88 -11.75 4.16
CA ASP A 115 -19.72 -10.92 4.51
C ASP A 115 -19.66 -9.60 3.72
N THR A 116 -20.34 -9.51 2.57
CA THR A 116 -20.40 -8.29 1.75
C THR A 116 -21.67 -7.50 1.93
N TYR A 117 -22.78 -8.14 2.30
CA TYR A 117 -24.03 -7.46 2.66
C TYR A 117 -23.81 -6.48 3.83
N HIS A 118 -23.21 -6.96 4.93
CA HIS A 118 -22.96 -6.14 6.13
C HIS A 118 -22.00 -4.98 5.89
N ILE A 119 -21.21 -4.99 4.81
CA ILE A 119 -20.34 -3.85 4.44
C ILE A 119 -21.19 -2.68 3.90
N PHE A 120 -22.32 -3.01 3.26
CA PHE A 120 -23.26 -2.02 2.74
C PHE A 120 -24.35 -1.64 3.75
N ASP A 121 -24.75 -2.56 4.62
CA ASP A 121 -25.79 -2.36 5.64
C ASP A 121 -25.15 -2.36 7.05
N PRO A 122 -24.56 -1.22 7.48
CA PRO A 122 -23.95 -1.14 8.79
C PRO A 122 -24.96 -1.05 9.95
N TYR A 123 -26.20 -0.66 9.68
CA TYR A 123 -27.24 -0.45 10.69
C TYR A 123 -28.18 -1.65 10.87
N ASP A 124 -28.08 -2.66 10.00
CA ASP A 124 -28.92 -3.87 9.98
C ASP A 124 -30.40 -3.54 9.77
N ASP A 125 -30.69 -2.52 8.94
CA ASP A 125 -32.04 -2.07 8.58
C ASP A 125 -32.35 -2.13 7.08
N GLY A 126 -31.41 -2.64 6.27
CA GLY A 126 -31.52 -2.78 4.83
C GLY A 126 -30.73 -1.73 4.06
N ILE A 127 -30.09 -2.11 2.96
CA ILE A 127 -29.20 -1.21 2.22
C ILE A 127 -30.02 -0.12 1.52
N ASP A 128 -29.79 1.15 1.84
CA ASP A 128 -30.41 2.28 1.15
C ASP A 128 -29.56 2.80 -0.05
N VAL A 129 -30.08 3.80 -0.77
CA VAL A 129 -29.39 4.36 -1.95
C VAL A 129 -28.11 5.09 -1.54
N GLU A 130 -28.16 5.80 -0.43
CA GLU A 130 -27.06 6.60 0.07
C GLU A 130 -25.93 5.69 0.55
N GLU A 131 -26.23 4.67 1.32
CA GLU A 131 -25.29 3.63 1.75
C GLU A 131 -24.64 2.91 0.57
N LEU A 132 -25.44 2.53 -0.44
CA LEU A 132 -24.92 1.90 -1.66
C LEU A 132 -23.94 2.83 -2.40
N GLN A 133 -24.24 4.12 -2.49
CA GLN A 133 -23.36 5.13 -3.11
C GLN A 133 -22.12 5.43 -2.26
N GLN A 134 -22.28 5.52 -0.95
CA GLN A 134 -21.20 5.81 -0.01
C GLN A 134 -20.22 4.64 0.05
N ALA A 135 -20.69 3.40 0.18
CA ALA A 135 -19.84 2.22 0.09
C ALA A 135 -19.18 2.12 -1.29
N ALA A 136 -19.88 2.48 -2.38
CA ALA A 136 -19.26 2.54 -3.71
C ALA A 136 -18.10 3.55 -3.76
N ASN A 137 -18.26 4.74 -3.17
CA ASN A 137 -17.20 5.74 -3.10
C ASN A 137 -16.07 5.30 -2.16
N GLN A 138 -16.43 4.78 -0.98
CA GLN A 138 -15.50 4.32 0.04
C GLN A 138 -14.63 3.19 -0.49
N TYR A 139 -15.20 2.20 -1.21
CA TYR A 139 -14.44 1.06 -1.72
C TYR A 139 -14.05 1.18 -3.21
N GLY A 140 -14.24 2.36 -3.83
CA GLY A 140 -13.82 2.63 -5.20
C GLY A 140 -14.54 1.82 -6.28
N ILE A 141 -15.81 1.47 -6.04
CA ILE A 141 -16.64 0.65 -6.94
C ILE A 141 -17.24 1.54 -8.02
N THR A 142 -16.47 1.81 -9.07
CA THR A 142 -16.89 2.69 -10.18
C THR A 142 -18.17 2.22 -10.88
N SER A 143 -18.48 0.92 -10.82
CA SER A 143 -19.70 0.35 -11.41
C SER A 143 -20.99 0.69 -10.65
N LEU A 144 -20.89 1.21 -9.43
CA LEU A 144 -22.01 1.65 -8.59
C LEU A 144 -22.10 3.18 -8.44
N GLN A 145 -21.09 3.92 -8.92
CA GLN A 145 -21.08 5.39 -8.86
C GLN A 145 -22.13 6.02 -9.79
N GLY A 146 -22.59 7.23 -9.42
CA GLY A 146 -23.57 8.00 -10.17
C GLY A 146 -25.01 7.44 -10.08
N GLN A 147 -25.78 7.55 -11.16
CA GLN A 147 -27.20 7.14 -11.19
C GLN A 147 -27.42 5.62 -11.15
N LYS A 148 -26.37 4.81 -11.24
CA LYS A 148 -26.50 3.36 -11.32
C LYS A 148 -26.96 2.74 -10.01
N ALA A 149 -26.50 3.25 -8.87
CA ALA A 149 -27.01 2.84 -7.55
C ALA A 149 -28.54 3.02 -7.44
N GLU A 150 -29.08 4.17 -7.86
CA GLU A 150 -30.53 4.44 -7.86
C GLU A 150 -31.30 3.49 -8.81
N GLN A 151 -30.72 3.19 -9.97
CA GLN A 151 -31.34 2.28 -10.94
C GLN A 151 -31.40 0.85 -10.40
N LEU A 152 -30.32 0.40 -9.75
CA LEU A 152 -30.25 -0.92 -9.12
C LEU A 152 -31.18 -1.00 -7.92
N MET A 153 -31.26 0.05 -7.10
CA MET A 153 -32.23 0.15 -6.00
C MET A 153 -33.65 -0.03 -6.51
N LYS A 154 -34.07 0.73 -7.53
CA LYS A 154 -35.42 0.61 -8.13
C LYS A 154 -35.70 -0.76 -8.75
N LYS A 155 -34.65 -1.47 -9.17
CA LYS A 155 -34.77 -2.78 -9.81
C LYS A 155 -34.90 -3.91 -8.79
N TYR A 156 -34.16 -3.84 -7.69
CA TYR A 156 -33.99 -4.95 -6.76
C TYR A 156 -34.76 -4.79 -5.45
N ASN A 157 -35.05 -3.56 -5.00
CA ASN A 157 -35.96 -3.28 -3.88
C ASN A 157 -37.40 -3.47 -4.34
N THR A 158 -37.89 -4.71 -4.26
CA THR A 158 -39.18 -5.14 -4.79
C THR A 158 -40.32 -4.94 -3.80
N ASP A 159 -40.03 -4.97 -2.51
CA ASP A 159 -41.04 -4.85 -1.45
C ASP A 159 -41.29 -3.39 -1.00
N GLN A 160 -40.43 -2.46 -1.42
CA GLN A 160 -40.44 -1.04 -1.08
C GLN A 160 -40.36 -0.78 0.44
N LYS A 161 -39.82 -1.72 1.21
CA LYS A 161 -39.70 -1.60 2.67
C LYS A 161 -38.25 -1.63 3.09
N GLY A 162 -37.80 -0.56 3.75
CA GLY A 162 -36.55 -0.56 4.52
C GLY A 162 -35.26 -0.46 3.72
N GLY A 163 -35.19 -0.93 2.47
CA GLY A 163 -33.94 -0.92 1.70
C GLY A 163 -33.86 -2.18 0.84
N ILE A 164 -32.65 -2.55 0.40
CA ILE A 164 -32.39 -3.88 -0.17
C ILE A 164 -32.06 -4.83 0.97
N ASP A 165 -32.88 -5.86 1.16
CA ASP A 165 -32.60 -6.93 2.12
C ASP A 165 -31.53 -7.92 1.59
N ILE A 166 -31.09 -8.86 2.42
CA ILE A 166 -30.04 -9.82 2.04
C ILE A 166 -30.42 -10.72 0.84
N HIS A 167 -31.71 -11.03 0.65
CA HIS A 167 -32.19 -11.85 -0.47
C HIS A 167 -32.31 -11.06 -1.77
N GLU A 168 -32.65 -9.78 -1.68
CA GLU A 168 -32.62 -8.84 -2.79
C GLU A 168 -31.17 -8.51 -3.18
N TYR A 169 -30.28 -8.40 -2.19
CA TYR A 169 -28.85 -8.23 -2.40
C TYR A 169 -28.23 -9.41 -3.14
N GLU A 170 -28.63 -10.65 -2.84
CA GLU A 170 -28.22 -11.86 -3.57
C GLU A 170 -28.51 -11.75 -5.09
N LYS A 171 -29.66 -11.16 -5.44
CA LYS A 171 -30.05 -10.89 -6.84
C LYS A 171 -29.30 -9.70 -7.45
N LEU A 172 -28.95 -8.71 -6.63
CA LEU A 172 -28.16 -7.54 -7.05
C LEU A 172 -26.72 -7.93 -7.37
N VAL A 173 -26.07 -8.72 -6.53
CA VAL A 173 -24.66 -9.12 -6.73
C VAL A 173 -24.46 -10.06 -7.91
N THR A 174 -25.54 -10.70 -8.37
CA THR A 174 -25.57 -11.53 -9.59
C THR A 174 -25.99 -10.76 -10.84
N ASP A 175 -26.24 -9.45 -10.74
CA ASP A 175 -26.57 -8.61 -11.88
C ASP A 175 -25.41 -8.63 -12.92
N PRO A 176 -25.70 -8.93 -14.21
CA PRO A 176 -24.68 -8.95 -15.25
C PRO A 176 -23.90 -7.64 -15.44
N SER A 177 -24.47 -6.52 -15.01
CA SER A 177 -23.84 -5.19 -15.05
C SER A 177 -22.87 -4.93 -13.89
N LEU A 178 -22.78 -5.84 -12.91
CA LEU A 178 -21.91 -5.78 -11.73
C LEU A 178 -21.04 -7.05 -11.60
N PRO A 179 -20.24 -7.41 -12.62
CA PRO A 179 -19.45 -8.63 -12.58
C PRO A 179 -18.43 -8.60 -11.43
N GLY A 180 -18.46 -9.61 -10.56
CA GLY A 180 -17.49 -9.78 -9.47
C GLY A 180 -17.60 -8.74 -8.35
N LEU A 181 -18.80 -8.18 -8.12
CA LEU A 181 -19.04 -7.15 -7.10
C LEU A 181 -18.59 -7.61 -5.70
N MET A 182 -19.06 -8.78 -5.24
CA MET A 182 -18.72 -9.29 -3.90
C MET A 182 -17.21 -9.46 -3.70
N THR A 183 -16.52 -10.05 -4.67
CA THR A 183 -15.06 -10.18 -4.61
C THR A 183 -14.33 -8.87 -4.66
N THR A 184 -14.84 -7.90 -5.42
CA THR A 184 -14.24 -6.58 -5.52
C THR A 184 -14.26 -5.90 -4.15
N ILE A 185 -15.40 -5.92 -3.49
CA ILE A 185 -15.64 -5.26 -2.21
C ILE A 185 -14.85 -5.94 -1.10
N LEU A 186 -15.02 -7.25 -0.95
CA LEU A 186 -14.40 -7.98 0.16
C LEU A 186 -12.88 -7.93 0.06
N ARG A 187 -12.32 -7.91 -1.16
CA ARG A 187 -10.87 -7.70 -1.36
C ARG A 187 -10.46 -6.28 -1.03
N THR A 188 -11.18 -5.25 -1.48
CA THR A 188 -10.84 -3.86 -1.13
C THR A 188 -10.89 -3.65 0.38
N TYR A 189 -11.92 -4.19 1.04
CA TYR A 189 -12.04 -4.23 2.48
C TYR A 189 -10.84 -4.93 3.15
N SER A 190 -10.53 -6.16 2.71
CA SER A 190 -9.40 -6.95 3.18
C SER A 190 -8.07 -6.21 3.01
N ASN A 191 -7.86 -5.51 1.90
CA ASN A 191 -6.65 -4.73 1.65
C ASN A 191 -6.53 -3.52 2.59
N ARG A 192 -7.63 -2.80 2.83
CA ARG A 192 -7.65 -1.70 3.81
C ARG A 192 -7.36 -2.22 5.21
N LEU A 193 -7.95 -3.36 5.57
CA LEU A 193 -7.68 -4.00 6.84
C LEU A 193 -6.20 -4.42 6.94
N ALA A 194 -5.63 -5.02 5.88
CA ALA A 194 -4.21 -5.37 5.82
C ALA A 194 -3.29 -4.16 5.97
N SER A 195 -3.67 -3.03 5.36
CA SER A 195 -2.99 -1.74 5.52
C SER A 195 -2.90 -1.34 6.99
N VAL A 196 -4.04 -1.31 7.67
CA VAL A 196 -4.11 -0.95 9.08
C VAL A 196 -3.30 -1.92 9.95
N GLY A 197 -3.40 -3.23 9.67
CA GLY A 197 -2.61 -4.25 10.37
C GLY A 197 -1.10 -4.06 10.20
N SER A 198 -0.65 -3.67 9.02
CA SER A 198 0.76 -3.37 8.75
C SER A 198 1.22 -2.10 9.47
N GLU A 199 0.39 -1.06 9.49
CA GLU A 199 0.67 0.20 10.19
C GLU A 199 0.84 -0.04 11.68
N LEU A 200 -0.12 -0.72 12.32
CA LEU A 200 -0.09 -1.10 13.74
C LEU A 200 1.18 -1.87 14.15
N LYS A 201 1.81 -2.60 13.22
CA LYS A 201 3.05 -3.35 13.49
C LYS A 201 4.28 -2.46 13.53
N VAL A 202 4.29 -1.39 12.73
CA VAL A 202 5.47 -0.54 12.50
C VAL A 202 5.46 0.69 13.41
N VAL A 203 4.30 1.28 13.67
CA VAL A 203 4.18 2.51 14.46
C VAL A 203 4.69 2.31 15.90
N LYS A 204 5.36 3.33 16.42
CA LYS A 204 5.95 3.33 17.77
C LYS A 204 5.50 4.52 18.61
N MET A 205 4.95 5.55 17.97
CA MET A 205 4.47 6.76 18.63
C MET A 205 3.02 6.57 19.05
N ARG A 206 2.63 7.11 20.20
CA ARG A 206 1.30 6.87 20.78
C ARG A 206 0.18 7.39 19.87
N ALA A 207 0.32 8.62 19.35
CA ALA A 207 -0.62 9.22 18.41
C ALA A 207 -0.74 8.42 17.10
N GLU A 208 0.38 7.93 16.54
CA GLU A 208 0.36 7.06 15.34
C GLU A 208 -0.41 5.76 15.61
N VAL A 209 -0.21 5.13 16.78
CA VAL A 209 -0.96 3.92 17.17
C VAL A 209 -2.45 4.24 17.32
N ALA A 210 -2.80 5.38 17.95
CA ALA A 210 -4.18 5.79 18.15
C ALA A 210 -4.89 6.00 16.82
N SER A 211 -4.24 6.70 15.88
CA SER A 211 -4.75 6.92 14.52
C SER A 211 -4.98 5.60 13.78
N ALA A 212 -4.02 4.67 13.83
CA ALA A 212 -4.18 3.34 13.22
C ALA A 212 -5.29 2.49 13.87
N VAL A 213 -5.52 2.64 15.18
CA VAL A 213 -6.66 2.02 15.87
C VAL A 213 -7.98 2.63 15.43
N VAL A 214 -8.04 3.95 15.24
CA VAL A 214 -9.24 4.62 14.70
C VAL A 214 -9.53 4.20 13.26
N ASP A 215 -8.51 4.06 12.42
CA ASP A 215 -8.67 3.50 11.07
C ASP A 215 -9.22 2.07 11.11
N TYR A 216 -8.75 1.23 12.05
CA TYR A 216 -9.29 -0.11 12.27
C TYR A 216 -10.77 -0.04 12.67
N LEU A 217 -11.10 0.78 13.67
CA LEU A 217 -12.47 0.93 14.18
C LEU A 217 -13.41 1.43 13.09
N THR A 218 -12.98 2.40 12.29
CA THR A 218 -13.75 2.95 11.16
C THR A 218 -14.07 1.86 10.12
N LEU A 219 -13.12 0.95 9.85
CA LEU A 219 -13.34 -0.18 8.94
C LEU A 219 -14.18 -1.30 9.56
N VAL A 220 -14.08 -1.55 10.86
CA VAL A 220 -14.74 -2.71 11.49
C VAL A 220 -16.14 -2.39 11.98
N CYS A 221 -16.40 -1.14 12.38
CA CYS A 221 -17.74 -0.68 12.74
C CYS A 221 -18.74 -0.82 11.59
N SER A 222 -18.29 -0.70 10.34
CA SER A 222 -19.13 -0.90 9.16
C SER A 222 -19.39 -2.35 8.79
N LYS A 223 -18.97 -3.35 9.59
CA LYS A 223 -19.18 -4.77 9.27
C LYS A 223 -19.50 -5.64 10.47
N ASN A 224 -18.79 -5.47 11.59
CA ASN A 224 -18.88 -6.39 12.73
C ASN A 224 -18.71 -5.68 14.07
N LEU A 225 -19.85 -5.36 14.69
CA LEU A 225 -19.92 -4.73 16.00
C LEU A 225 -19.33 -5.59 17.14
N THR A 226 -19.24 -6.91 16.99
CA THR A 226 -18.67 -7.79 18.02
C THR A 226 -17.16 -7.56 18.15
N LYS A 227 -16.44 -7.36 17.04
CA LYS A 227 -15.01 -7.04 17.06
C LYS A 227 -14.74 -5.64 17.65
N VAL A 228 -15.67 -4.71 17.44
CA VAL A 228 -15.63 -3.38 18.06
C VAL A 228 -15.68 -3.48 19.59
N GLY A 229 -16.55 -4.34 20.13
CA GLY A 229 -16.67 -4.58 21.57
C GLY A 229 -15.35 -5.01 22.23
N TRP A 230 -14.57 -5.87 21.56
CA TRP A 230 -13.26 -6.29 22.09
C TRP A 230 -12.24 -5.16 22.17
N VAL A 231 -12.10 -4.35 21.11
CA VAL A 231 -11.19 -3.19 21.10
C VAL A 231 -11.62 -2.16 22.13
N THR A 232 -12.89 -1.79 22.13
CA THR A 232 -13.44 -0.79 23.06
C THR A 232 -13.33 -1.22 24.51
N GLY A 233 -13.59 -2.49 24.82
CA GLY A 233 -13.36 -3.05 26.15
C GLY A 233 -11.91 -2.93 26.61
N ARG A 234 -10.93 -3.20 25.72
CA ARG A 234 -9.50 -3.02 26.04
C ARG A 234 -9.14 -1.55 26.28
N LEU A 235 -9.68 -0.62 25.48
CA LEU A 235 -9.44 0.83 25.63
C LEU A 235 -9.86 1.36 27.00
N VAL A 236 -10.88 0.77 27.64
CA VAL A 236 -11.38 1.23 28.95
C VAL A 236 -11.18 0.26 30.11
N SER A 237 -10.51 -0.86 29.88
CA SER A 237 -10.21 -1.90 30.89
C SER A 237 -9.28 -1.42 32.00
N GLY A 238 -8.54 -0.33 31.78
CA GLY A 238 -7.43 0.11 32.63
C GLY A 238 -6.09 -0.61 32.35
N GLU A 239 -6.07 -1.58 31.43
CA GLU A 239 -4.82 -2.20 30.96
C GLU A 239 -4.02 -1.27 30.03
N LEU A 240 -4.73 -0.38 29.32
CA LEU A 240 -4.14 0.63 28.46
C LEU A 240 -4.00 1.96 29.21
N PRO A 241 -2.94 2.74 28.90
CA PRO A 241 -2.73 4.04 29.51
C PRO A 241 -3.90 4.98 29.22
N LEU A 242 -4.32 5.76 30.22
CA LEU A 242 -5.43 6.71 30.08
C LEU A 242 -5.18 7.72 28.96
N GLU A 243 -3.93 8.14 28.82
CA GLU A 243 -3.48 9.07 27.79
C GLU A 243 -3.70 8.50 26.38
N PHE A 244 -3.50 7.19 26.19
CA PHE A 244 -3.77 6.53 24.91
C PHE A 244 -5.25 6.50 24.56
N THR A 245 -6.12 6.28 25.56
CA THR A 245 -7.58 6.32 25.36
C THR A 245 -8.04 7.73 24.97
N ALA A 246 -7.45 8.77 25.58
CA ALA A 246 -7.66 10.17 25.21
C ALA A 246 -7.22 10.44 23.75
N ASP A 247 -6.04 9.96 23.34
CA ASP A 247 -5.56 10.08 21.96
C ASP A 247 -6.51 9.43 20.94
N VAL A 248 -7.07 8.26 21.26
CA VAL A 248 -8.05 7.57 20.40
C VAL A 248 -9.33 8.40 20.26
N PHE A 249 -9.80 9.05 21.34
CA PHE A 249 -10.97 9.92 21.28
C PHE A 249 -10.70 11.19 20.44
N TYR A 250 -9.51 11.77 20.55
CA TYR A 250 -9.08 12.87 19.69
C TYR A 250 -9.02 12.46 18.21
N GLU A 251 -8.43 11.30 17.90
CA GLU A 251 -8.35 10.82 16.51
C GLU A 251 -9.74 10.43 15.95
N LEU A 252 -10.70 9.99 16.79
CA LEU A 252 -12.10 9.82 16.37
C LEU A 252 -12.76 11.16 16.00
N TYR A 253 -12.51 12.22 16.77
CA TYR A 253 -13.01 13.57 16.45
C TYR A 253 -12.47 14.03 15.10
N LYS A 254 -11.15 13.92 14.92
CA LYS A 254 -10.47 14.27 13.67
C LYS A 254 -10.98 13.46 12.48
N ALA A 255 -11.25 12.17 12.66
CA ALA A 255 -11.84 11.33 11.63
C ALA A 255 -13.28 11.76 11.27
N LYS A 256 -14.02 12.35 12.21
CA LYS A 256 -15.38 12.87 11.98
C LYS A 256 -15.37 14.21 11.23
N THR A 257 -14.38 15.06 11.48
CA THR A 257 -14.24 16.38 10.85
C THR A 257 -13.56 16.33 9.48
N ASP A 258 -12.82 15.27 9.16
CA ASP A 258 -12.26 15.06 7.83
C ASP A 258 -13.38 14.84 6.80
N THR A 259 -13.62 15.85 5.96
CA THR A 259 -14.62 15.80 4.87
C THR A 259 -14.33 14.70 3.85
N ASN A 260 -13.11 14.16 3.82
CA ASN A 260 -12.76 13.02 2.96
C ASN A 260 -13.15 11.67 3.56
N ASN A 261 -13.42 11.60 4.87
CA ASN A 261 -13.84 10.38 5.53
C ASN A 261 -15.35 10.18 5.31
N GLY A 262 -15.70 9.70 4.12
CA GLY A 262 -17.09 9.44 3.70
C GLY A 262 -17.74 8.23 4.40
N SER A 263 -17.47 8.03 5.70
CA SER A 263 -18.14 6.98 6.47
C SER A 263 -19.59 7.41 6.78
N PRO A 264 -20.61 6.58 6.46
CA PRO A 264 -22.00 6.84 6.81
C PRO A 264 -22.23 6.99 8.31
N ILE A 265 -21.38 6.31 9.08
CA ILE A 265 -21.58 6.07 10.49
C ILE A 265 -20.77 7.08 11.25
N ASP A 266 -21.40 7.71 12.26
CA ASP A 266 -20.64 8.39 13.29
C ASP A 266 -19.96 7.35 14.20
N VAL A 267 -18.80 6.88 13.74
CA VAL A 267 -17.96 5.89 14.43
C VAL A 267 -17.64 6.37 15.85
N GLY A 268 -17.41 7.66 16.05
CA GLY A 268 -17.15 8.24 17.37
C GLY A 268 -18.30 7.98 18.34
N SER A 269 -19.53 8.28 17.93
CA SER A 269 -20.72 8.04 18.76
C SER A 269 -20.88 6.56 19.15
N LEU A 270 -20.66 5.66 18.20
CA LEU A 270 -20.78 4.22 18.39
C LEU A 270 -19.72 3.70 19.37
N ILE A 271 -18.45 4.11 19.17
CA ILE A 271 -17.33 3.72 20.03
C ILE A 271 -17.49 4.25 21.45
N ILE A 272 -17.94 5.50 21.61
CA ILE A 272 -18.23 6.06 22.93
C ILE A 272 -19.37 5.28 23.62
N ASN A 273 -20.40 4.88 22.90
CA ASN A 273 -21.48 4.08 23.47
C ASN A 273 -20.98 2.71 23.99
N TYR A 274 -20.16 2.00 23.21
CA TYR A 274 -19.57 0.73 23.63
C TYR A 274 -18.59 0.88 24.80
N THR A 275 -17.74 1.90 24.78
CA THR A 275 -16.77 2.15 25.87
C THR A 275 -17.47 2.57 27.17
N LEU A 276 -18.54 3.37 27.11
CA LEU A 276 -19.35 3.74 28.29
C LEU A 276 -20.03 2.52 28.92
N ARG A 277 -20.53 1.60 28.11
CA ARG A 277 -21.14 0.35 28.56
C ARG A 277 -20.16 -0.51 29.36
N GLU A 278 -18.91 -0.57 28.91
CA GLU A 278 -17.85 -1.37 29.56
C GLU A 278 -17.30 -0.69 30.82
N ASN A 279 -16.87 0.58 30.74
CA ASN A 279 -16.34 1.31 31.88
C ASN A 279 -16.47 2.84 31.74
N ALA A 280 -17.63 3.36 32.10
CA ALA A 280 -17.90 4.80 32.10
C ALA A 280 -16.90 5.65 32.92
N GLN A 281 -16.29 5.12 33.98
CA GLN A 281 -15.35 5.92 34.80
C GLN A 281 -14.07 6.25 34.03
N GLN A 282 -13.54 5.28 33.28
CA GLN A 282 -12.34 5.48 32.47
C GLN A 282 -12.60 6.43 31.31
N VAL A 283 -13.78 6.33 30.66
CA VAL A 283 -14.20 7.28 29.62
C VAL A 283 -14.21 8.71 30.16
N ILE A 284 -14.82 8.94 31.32
CA ILE A 284 -14.86 10.25 31.97
C ILE A 284 -13.44 10.76 32.29
N ALA A 285 -12.57 9.91 32.82
CA ALA A 285 -11.20 10.29 33.12
C ALA A 285 -10.42 10.67 31.86
N ALA A 286 -10.67 9.98 30.74
CA ALA A 286 -10.03 10.29 29.46
C ALA A 286 -10.53 11.61 28.88
N VAL A 287 -11.84 11.91 29.03
CA VAL A 287 -12.42 13.20 28.64
C VAL A 287 -11.92 14.36 29.51
N ASP A 288 -11.78 14.17 30.83
CA ASP A 288 -11.19 15.19 31.71
C ASP A 288 -9.71 15.45 31.38
N LEU A 289 -8.98 14.41 30.94
CA LEU A 289 -7.62 14.57 30.43
C LEU A 289 -7.59 15.35 29.10
N LEU A 290 -8.47 15.02 28.14
CA LEU A 290 -8.63 15.80 26.89
C LEU A 290 -9.01 17.27 27.16
N ALA A 291 -9.75 17.53 28.23
CA ALA A 291 -10.11 18.88 28.65
C ALA A 291 -8.94 19.71 29.23
N THR A 292 -7.74 19.13 29.32
CA THR A 292 -6.56 19.77 29.88
C THR A 292 -5.68 20.32 28.75
N PRO A 293 -5.50 21.64 28.61
CA PRO A 293 -4.66 22.23 27.55
C PRO A 293 -3.20 21.75 27.57
N ALA A 294 -2.68 21.45 28.77
CA ALA A 294 -1.35 20.87 28.93
C ALA A 294 -1.21 19.53 28.21
N PHE A 295 -2.26 18.70 28.22
CA PHE A 295 -2.26 17.42 27.49
C PHE A 295 -2.13 17.66 25.98
N PHE A 296 -2.91 18.58 25.40
CA PHE A 296 -2.79 18.94 23.99
C PHE A 296 -1.38 19.42 23.64
N ALA A 297 -0.78 20.28 24.47
CA ALA A 297 0.59 20.74 24.28
C ALA A 297 1.63 19.61 24.38
N GLU A 298 1.48 18.68 25.34
CA GLU A 298 2.37 17.53 25.54
C GLU A 298 2.29 16.50 24.41
N GLU A 299 1.11 16.31 23.82
CA GLU A 299 0.85 15.43 22.67
C GLU A 299 1.16 16.10 21.31
N GLY A 300 1.34 17.42 21.29
CA GLY A 300 1.43 18.19 20.05
C GLY A 300 0.11 18.24 19.27
N PHE A 301 -1.03 18.16 19.95
CA PHE A 301 -2.32 18.43 19.33
C PHE A 301 -2.54 19.93 19.17
N ASP A 302 -3.34 20.31 18.18
CA ASP A 302 -3.71 21.70 17.98
C ASP A 302 -4.62 22.14 19.14
N ILE A 303 -4.13 23.05 19.97
CA ILE A 303 -4.85 23.54 21.16
C ILE A 303 -6.13 24.28 20.74
N THR A 304 -6.16 24.89 19.56
CA THR A 304 -7.29 25.71 19.10
C THR A 304 -8.55 24.91 18.81
N ILE A 305 -8.43 23.59 18.64
CA ILE A 305 -9.55 22.66 18.44
C ILE A 305 -9.87 21.83 19.69
N ALA A 306 -9.22 22.11 20.83
CA ALA A 306 -9.42 21.35 22.05
C ALA A 306 -10.87 21.46 22.57
N ASP A 307 -11.46 22.64 22.45
CA ASP A 307 -12.83 22.92 22.87
C ASP A 307 -13.85 22.18 21.99
N GLU A 308 -13.70 22.26 20.66
CA GLU A 308 -14.54 21.55 19.70
C GLU A 308 -14.43 20.03 19.87
N THR A 309 -13.21 19.52 20.07
CA THR A 309 -12.95 18.09 20.30
C THR A 309 -13.71 17.59 21.53
N VAL A 310 -13.53 18.27 22.67
CA VAL A 310 -14.15 17.86 23.93
C VAL A 310 -15.67 17.99 23.85
N SER A 311 -16.18 19.07 23.25
CA SER A 311 -17.61 19.29 23.02
C SER A 311 -18.23 18.16 22.18
N GLN A 312 -17.56 17.73 21.11
CA GLN A 312 -18.03 16.64 20.27
C GLN A 312 -18.02 15.29 21.02
N VAL A 313 -16.98 14.99 21.80
CA VAL A 313 -16.93 13.76 22.60
C VAL A 313 -18.01 13.76 23.70
N VAL A 314 -18.26 14.91 24.34
CA VAL A 314 -19.37 15.05 25.31
C VAL A 314 -20.72 14.87 24.63
N THR A 315 -20.90 15.38 23.41
CA THR A 315 -22.12 15.17 22.61
C THR A 315 -22.33 13.67 22.32
N TRP A 316 -21.27 12.94 21.96
CA TRP A 316 -21.35 11.48 21.81
C TRP A 316 -21.72 10.76 23.11
N ILE A 317 -21.24 11.24 24.26
CA ILE A 317 -21.65 10.73 25.57
C ILE A 317 -23.13 11.03 25.81
N GLU A 318 -23.62 12.24 25.54
CA GLU A 318 -25.03 12.62 25.70
C GLU A 318 -25.98 11.76 24.85
N MET A 319 -25.57 11.40 23.64
CA MET A 319 -26.33 10.55 22.72
C MET A 319 -26.35 9.07 23.13
N SER A 320 -25.43 8.63 24.00
CA SER A 320 -25.39 7.24 24.48
C SER A 320 -26.49 6.96 25.51
N ASP A 321 -27.10 5.77 25.42
CA ASP A 321 -28.06 5.26 26.41
C ASP A 321 -27.48 5.20 27.84
N PHE A 322 -26.15 5.07 27.95
CA PHE A 322 -25.41 5.02 29.22
C PHE A 322 -24.88 6.39 29.66
N GLY A 323 -25.01 7.40 28.81
CA GLY A 323 -24.46 8.74 28.97
C GLY A 323 -24.93 9.49 30.20
N LYS A 324 -26.23 9.44 30.50
CA LYS A 324 -26.83 10.20 31.63
C LYS A 324 -26.17 9.90 32.97
N ALA A 325 -25.83 8.64 33.23
CA ALA A 325 -25.16 8.25 34.48
C ALA A 325 -23.68 8.68 34.51
N ALA A 326 -23.03 8.72 33.35
CA ALA A 326 -21.65 9.18 33.21
C ALA A 326 -21.55 10.70 33.37
N LEU A 327 -22.45 11.45 32.72
CA LEU A 327 -22.51 12.92 32.80
C LEU A 327 -22.76 13.42 34.23
N LEU A 328 -23.58 12.72 35.02
CA LEU A 328 -23.78 13.04 36.44
C LEU A 328 -22.48 12.96 37.26
N LYS A 329 -21.48 12.19 36.82
CA LYS A 329 -20.16 12.09 37.46
C LYS A 329 -19.16 13.12 36.90
N LEU A 330 -19.30 13.51 35.63
CA LEU A 330 -18.59 14.65 35.02
C LEU A 330 -19.04 16.01 35.60
N ALA A 331 -20.22 16.07 36.21
CA ALA A 331 -20.87 17.27 36.75
C ALA A 331 -20.18 17.93 37.97
N LYS A 332 -18.85 18.07 37.95
CA LYS A 332 -18.17 19.17 38.66
C LYS A 332 -18.54 20.52 38.02
N VAL A 333 -18.89 20.52 36.73
CA VAL A 333 -19.52 21.65 36.02
C VAL A 333 -21.03 21.45 36.03
N LYS A 334 -21.76 22.44 36.55
CA LYS A 334 -23.23 22.45 36.47
C LYS A 334 -23.64 23.31 35.27
N PRO A 335 -24.35 22.76 34.27
CA PRO A 335 -24.86 23.58 33.19
C PRO A 335 -25.85 24.63 33.72
N SER A 336 -25.81 25.83 33.14
CA SER A 336 -26.79 26.89 33.38
C SER A 336 -28.20 26.44 32.95
N ASN A 337 -29.25 27.10 33.44
CA ASN A 337 -30.61 26.83 32.97
C ASN A 337 -30.71 27.03 31.44
N GLY A 338 -30.88 25.93 30.71
CA GLY A 338 -31.04 25.92 29.25
C GLY A 338 -29.77 25.61 28.44
N GLN A 339 -28.62 25.43 29.09
CA GLN A 339 -27.33 25.10 28.46
C GLN A 339 -27.14 23.57 28.40
N THR A 340 -26.56 23.05 27.31
CA THR A 340 -26.17 21.62 27.23
C THR A 340 -24.95 21.34 28.12
N PHE A 341 -24.66 20.07 28.43
CA PHE A 341 -23.40 19.78 29.15
C PHE A 341 -22.19 20.12 28.29
N ALA A 342 -22.27 19.90 26.97
CA ALA A 342 -21.21 20.27 26.02
C ALA A 342 -20.89 21.78 26.10
N GLU A 343 -21.91 22.64 26.05
CA GLU A 343 -21.74 24.10 26.16
C GLU A 343 -21.17 24.54 27.52
N ALA A 344 -21.58 23.89 28.61
CA ALA A 344 -21.07 24.24 29.94
C ALA A 344 -19.59 23.82 30.12
N TYR A 345 -19.22 22.70 29.51
CA TYR A 345 -17.86 22.18 29.55
C TYR A 345 -16.93 22.96 28.62
N ASP A 346 -17.43 23.41 27.46
CA ASP A 346 -16.75 24.34 26.56
C ASP A 346 -16.28 25.62 27.28
N GLU A 347 -17.18 26.26 28.05
CA GLU A 347 -16.81 27.43 28.86
C GLU A 347 -15.72 27.13 29.91
N GLU A 348 -15.73 25.93 30.50
CA GLU A 348 -14.68 25.53 31.47
C GLU A 348 -13.33 25.29 30.78
N VAL A 349 -13.32 24.62 29.62
CA VAL A 349 -12.09 24.37 28.84
C VAL A 349 -11.48 25.69 28.39
N LYS A 350 -12.29 26.62 27.85
CA LYS A 350 -11.86 27.98 27.51
C LYS A 350 -11.27 28.71 28.72
N ALA A 351 -11.88 28.58 29.89
CA ALA A 351 -11.34 29.18 31.11
C ALA A 351 -10.01 28.54 31.56
N ARG A 352 -9.83 27.23 31.35
CA ARG A 352 -8.57 26.51 31.63
C ARG A 352 -7.49 26.89 30.62
N GLU A 353 -7.84 27.03 29.34
CA GLU A 353 -6.95 27.47 28.28
C GLU A 353 -6.43 28.88 28.54
N VAL A 354 -7.30 29.85 28.83
CA VAL A 354 -6.89 31.22 29.18
C VAL A 354 -5.94 31.23 30.39
N LYS A 355 -6.20 30.41 31.41
CA LYS A 355 -5.30 30.28 32.57
C LYS A 355 -3.98 29.62 32.21
N TYR A 356 -3.99 28.58 31.39
CA TYR A 356 -2.80 27.88 30.94
C TYR A 356 -1.92 28.79 30.09
N SER A 357 -2.53 29.50 29.14
CA SER A 357 -1.85 30.48 28.28
C SER A 357 -1.28 31.64 29.08
N ALA A 358 -2.00 32.13 30.10
CA ALA A 358 -1.48 33.12 31.02
C ALA A 358 -0.32 32.59 31.90
N ALA A 359 -0.37 31.33 32.34
CA ALA A 359 0.65 30.73 33.20
C ALA A 359 1.95 30.37 32.45
N HIS A 360 1.84 29.99 31.18
CA HIS A 360 2.98 29.61 30.34
C HIS A 360 3.48 30.76 29.46
N GLY A 361 2.90 31.96 29.60
CA GLY A 361 3.29 33.11 28.81
C GLY A 361 2.99 32.96 27.32
N LEU A 362 2.05 32.08 26.94
CA LEU A 362 1.54 31.94 25.56
C LEU A 362 0.62 33.11 25.17
N GLY A 363 0.31 34.01 26.10
CA GLY A 363 -0.23 35.33 25.76
C GLY A 363 0.90 36.24 25.28
N THR A 364 0.85 36.64 24.00
CA THR A 364 1.79 37.54 23.29
C THR A 364 2.94 38.10 24.14
N PRO A 365 4.00 37.31 24.41
CA PRO A 365 5.22 37.81 25.04
C PRO A 365 5.92 38.88 24.17
N GLU A 366 5.45 39.04 22.93
CA GLU A 366 5.82 40.09 21.97
C GLU A 366 5.78 41.52 22.55
N ALA A 367 4.88 41.80 23.52
CA ALA A 367 4.75 43.13 24.12
C ALA A 367 5.69 43.39 25.31
N ASN A 368 6.16 42.34 26.00
CA ASN A 368 6.89 42.49 27.27
C ASN A 368 8.42 42.39 27.13
N SER A 369 8.96 42.01 25.98
CA SER A 369 10.41 41.86 25.81
C SER A 369 11.12 43.14 25.35
N TYR A 370 10.38 44.06 24.72
CA TYR A 370 10.89 45.27 24.07
C TYR A 370 10.34 46.52 24.78
N HIS A 371 10.71 46.73 26.04
CA HIS A 371 10.18 47.85 26.84
C HIS A 371 10.61 49.25 26.37
N THR A 372 11.53 49.33 25.42
CA THR A 372 12.15 50.57 24.95
C THR A 372 11.78 50.85 23.50
N GLN A 373 11.55 52.13 23.17
CA GLN A 373 11.10 52.55 21.84
C GLN A 373 12.17 52.20 20.78
N ALA A 374 13.45 52.31 21.13
CA ALA A 374 14.55 51.87 20.28
C ALA A 374 14.54 50.34 20.06
N ALA A 375 14.19 49.53 21.07
CA ALA A 375 14.13 48.08 20.91
C ALA A 375 12.95 47.64 20.02
N GLU A 376 11.79 48.28 20.14
CA GLU A 376 10.65 48.06 19.24
C GLU A 376 10.98 48.45 17.79
N ARG A 377 11.64 49.60 17.58
CA ARG A 377 12.13 50.02 16.27
C ARG A 377 13.13 49.04 15.69
N LEU A 378 14.13 48.61 16.48
CA LEU A 378 15.11 47.60 16.08
C LEU A 378 14.43 46.28 15.68
N ARG A 379 13.43 45.81 16.44
CA ARG A 379 12.62 44.63 16.08
C ARG A 379 11.86 44.85 14.76
N ASN A 380 11.16 45.97 14.64
CA ASN A 380 10.31 46.24 13.48
C ASN A 380 11.12 46.31 12.18
N VAL A 381 12.31 46.90 12.23
CA VAL A 381 13.18 47.07 11.06
C VAL A 381 14.01 45.81 10.78
N LEU A 382 14.58 45.16 11.80
CA LEU A 382 15.49 44.01 11.59
C LEU A 382 14.76 42.67 11.45
N LEU A 383 13.61 42.49 12.11
CA LEU A 383 12.83 41.24 12.13
C LEU A 383 11.46 41.37 11.46
N GLY A 384 11.17 42.49 10.79
CA GLY A 384 9.89 42.70 10.10
C GLY A 384 8.69 42.85 11.04
N GLY A 385 8.90 43.19 12.32
CA GLY A 385 7.83 43.44 13.29
C GLY A 385 7.43 42.26 14.15
N SER A 386 7.89 41.05 13.82
CA SER A 386 7.70 39.85 14.65
C SER A 386 8.87 39.69 15.62
N ALA A 387 8.59 39.19 16.84
CA ALA A 387 9.67 38.78 17.74
C ALA A 387 10.40 37.56 17.15
N ALA A 388 11.70 37.38 17.41
CA ALA A 388 12.38 36.17 16.96
C ALA A 388 11.85 34.92 17.68
N SER A 389 11.30 35.09 18.88
CA SER A 389 10.54 34.07 19.62
C SER A 389 9.19 33.74 18.98
N ALA A 390 8.57 34.64 18.21
CA ALA A 390 7.32 34.33 17.51
C ALA A 390 7.53 33.25 16.43
N ALA A 391 8.76 33.14 15.89
CA ALA A 391 9.14 32.01 15.03
C ALA A 391 9.22 30.66 15.78
N SER A 392 9.03 30.61 17.10
CA SER A 392 8.89 29.35 17.85
C SER A 392 7.43 28.98 18.14
N GLU A 393 6.49 29.88 17.87
CA GLU A 393 5.07 29.72 18.21
C GLU A 393 4.22 29.14 17.06
N ASP A 394 4.83 28.70 15.95
CA ASP A 394 4.06 28.04 14.89
C ASP A 394 3.42 26.75 15.44
N PRO A 395 2.09 26.70 15.54
CA PRO A 395 1.39 25.54 16.08
C PRO A 395 1.69 24.27 15.29
N ASP A 396 1.95 24.35 13.99
CA ASP A 396 2.28 23.18 13.16
C ASP A 396 3.66 22.62 13.49
N ALA A 397 4.64 23.49 13.77
CA ALA A 397 5.99 23.08 14.16
C ALA A 397 6.03 22.54 15.59
N ALA A 398 5.29 23.16 16.51
CA ALA A 398 5.09 22.67 17.87
C ALA A 398 4.35 21.32 17.88
N GLN A 399 3.33 21.16 17.03
CA GLN A 399 2.64 19.90 16.80
C GLN A 399 3.58 18.83 16.27
N ALA A 400 4.40 19.15 15.26
CA ALA A 400 5.37 18.21 14.72
C ALA A 400 6.39 17.76 15.77
N ALA A 401 6.88 18.68 16.62
CA ALA A 401 7.79 18.36 17.71
C ALA A 401 7.11 17.55 18.84
N GLY A 402 5.90 17.92 19.22
CA GLY A 402 5.11 17.33 20.30
C GLY A 402 4.50 15.97 19.98
N SER A 403 4.25 15.67 18.69
CA SER A 403 3.71 14.39 18.19
C SER A 403 4.60 13.14 18.45
N SER A 404 5.63 13.31 19.27
CA SER A 404 6.74 12.39 19.47
C SER A 404 6.68 11.58 20.76
N GLN A 405 5.53 11.49 21.44
CA GLN A 405 5.44 10.65 22.64
C GLN A 405 5.51 9.15 22.28
N PRO A 406 6.54 8.40 22.73
CA PRO A 406 6.63 6.98 22.46
C PRO A 406 5.50 6.23 23.17
N ALA A 407 4.86 5.29 22.46
CA ALA A 407 3.82 4.47 23.04
C ALA A 407 4.38 3.60 24.18
N LYS A 408 3.65 3.52 25.29
CA LYS A 408 4.02 2.63 26.41
C LYS A 408 3.99 1.16 25.94
N PRO A 409 4.79 0.25 26.54
CA PRO A 409 4.89 -1.15 26.09
C PRO A 409 3.54 -1.88 26.02
N GLU A 410 2.60 -1.55 26.90
CA GLU A 410 1.25 -2.11 26.93
C GLU A 410 0.46 -1.75 25.67
N THR A 411 0.57 -0.49 25.23
CA THR A 411 -0.03 0.01 23.98
C THR A 411 0.59 -0.69 22.76
N LEU A 412 1.91 -0.87 22.74
CA LEU A 412 2.59 -1.59 21.64
C LEU A 412 2.22 -3.07 21.59
N ARG A 413 2.03 -3.72 22.75
CA ARG A 413 1.56 -5.11 22.82
C ARG A 413 0.13 -5.21 22.30
N PHE A 414 -0.75 -4.29 22.68
CA PHE A 414 -2.11 -4.22 22.17
C PHE A 414 -2.14 -4.02 20.65
N ALA A 415 -1.34 -3.09 20.11
CA ALA A 415 -1.21 -2.88 18.67
C ALA A 415 -0.73 -4.14 17.93
N ALA A 416 0.21 -4.89 18.51
CA ALA A 416 0.68 -6.16 17.96
C ALA A 416 -0.41 -7.26 17.98
N GLU A 417 -1.16 -7.38 19.08
CA GLU A 417 -2.30 -8.30 19.19
C GLU A 417 -3.39 -7.96 18.14
N LEU A 418 -3.72 -6.68 18.00
CA LEU A 418 -4.67 -6.19 17.01
C LEU A 418 -4.19 -6.45 15.57
N SER A 419 -2.91 -6.19 15.29
CA SER A 419 -2.28 -6.49 14.00
C SER A 419 -2.35 -7.98 13.62
N LEU A 420 -2.18 -8.88 14.59
CA LEU A 420 -2.31 -10.34 14.38
C LEU A 420 -3.77 -10.73 14.06
N ASN A 421 -4.74 -10.17 14.80
CA ASN A 421 -6.17 -10.42 14.56
C ASN A 421 -6.59 -9.92 13.17
N VAL A 422 -6.14 -8.72 12.80
CA VAL A 422 -6.29 -8.17 11.46
C VAL A 422 -5.72 -9.10 10.41
N THR A 423 -4.46 -9.53 10.57
CA THR A 423 -3.78 -10.41 9.61
C THR A 423 -4.54 -11.71 9.40
N GLN A 424 -5.10 -12.29 10.47
CA GLN A 424 -5.93 -13.49 10.36
C GLN A 424 -7.23 -13.21 9.59
N SER A 425 -7.95 -12.13 9.92
CA SER A 425 -9.19 -11.76 9.22
C SER A 425 -8.96 -11.52 7.72
N VAL A 426 -7.87 -10.85 7.37
CA VAL A 426 -7.44 -10.62 5.97
C VAL A 426 -7.20 -11.93 5.24
N LYS A 427 -6.52 -12.88 5.90
CA LYS A 427 -6.26 -14.20 5.34
C LYS A 427 -7.57 -14.94 5.04
N ASP A 428 -8.50 -14.92 5.98
CA ASP A 428 -9.80 -15.60 5.86
C ASP A 428 -10.64 -14.98 4.72
N PHE A 429 -10.73 -13.65 4.64
CA PHE A 429 -11.45 -12.98 3.54
C PHE A 429 -10.81 -13.21 2.17
N ASN A 430 -9.48 -13.28 2.10
CA ASN A 430 -8.78 -13.56 0.85
C ASN A 430 -8.98 -15.02 0.41
N GLU A 431 -9.06 -15.95 1.36
CA GLU A 431 -9.42 -17.35 1.09
C GLU A 431 -10.86 -17.45 0.58
N GLN A 432 -11.83 -16.79 1.22
CA GLN A 432 -13.22 -16.73 0.75
C GLN A 432 -13.33 -16.18 -0.68
N CYS A 433 -12.69 -15.04 -0.95
CA CYS A 433 -12.69 -14.44 -2.29
C CYS A 433 -12.07 -15.39 -3.34
N TYR A 434 -11.03 -16.12 -2.95
CA TYR A 434 -10.35 -17.08 -3.81
C TYR A 434 -11.23 -18.29 -4.11
N GLU A 435 -11.85 -18.90 -3.09
CA GLU A 435 -12.72 -20.06 -3.28
C GLU A 435 -13.97 -19.73 -4.09
N TYR A 436 -14.51 -18.53 -3.91
CA TYR A 436 -15.70 -18.08 -4.64
C TYR A 436 -15.43 -17.75 -6.11
N SER A 437 -14.50 -16.83 -6.38
CA SER A 437 -14.28 -16.32 -7.75
C SER A 437 -13.24 -17.09 -8.53
N GLY A 438 -12.40 -17.86 -7.85
CA GLY A 438 -11.26 -18.45 -8.49
C GLY A 438 -10.21 -17.48 -8.97
N THR A 439 -10.32 -16.20 -8.65
CA THR A 439 -9.33 -15.20 -9.05
C THR A 439 -8.48 -14.83 -7.84
N SER A 440 -7.27 -14.33 -8.08
CA SER A 440 -6.45 -13.77 -7.01
C SER A 440 -6.61 -12.25 -6.91
N SER A 441 -7.26 -11.61 -7.89
CA SER A 441 -7.15 -10.17 -8.14
C SER A 441 -8.34 -9.30 -7.72
N ASN A 442 -8.09 -8.50 -6.69
CA ASN A 442 -8.13 -7.05 -6.71
C ASN A 442 -6.96 -6.36 -5.95
N PRO A 443 -5.87 -7.01 -5.43
CA PRO A 443 -4.93 -6.29 -4.57
C PRO A 443 -3.84 -5.48 -5.29
N LEU A 444 -3.46 -5.81 -6.53
CA LEU A 444 -2.30 -5.17 -7.17
C LEU A 444 -2.61 -3.89 -7.96
N ASP A 445 -3.84 -3.67 -8.43
CA ASP A 445 -4.26 -2.34 -8.90
C ASP A 445 -4.11 -1.31 -7.77
N SER A 446 -4.44 -1.70 -6.53
CA SER A 446 -4.17 -0.86 -5.35
C SER A 446 -2.68 -0.75 -5.02
N THR A 447 -1.88 -1.80 -5.24
CA THR A 447 -0.45 -1.80 -4.92
C THR A 447 0.34 -0.90 -5.87
N CYS A 448 0.09 -0.98 -7.18
CA CYS A 448 0.72 -0.11 -8.17
C CYS A 448 0.33 1.36 -7.93
N ASN A 449 -0.94 1.63 -7.66
CA ASN A 449 -1.40 2.98 -7.31
C ASN A 449 -0.80 3.48 -5.98
N SER A 450 -0.62 2.61 -4.98
CA SER A 450 0.03 2.95 -3.72
C SER A 450 1.52 3.21 -3.92
N ILE A 451 2.22 2.41 -4.73
CA ILE A 451 3.63 2.65 -5.10
C ILE A 451 3.74 3.99 -5.83
N ASN A 452 2.86 4.27 -6.79
CA ASN A 452 2.84 5.55 -7.50
C ASN A 452 2.52 6.74 -6.57
N GLY A 453 1.60 6.56 -5.63
CA GLY A 453 1.29 7.54 -4.58
C GLY A 453 2.52 7.85 -3.72
N MET A 454 3.20 6.80 -3.26
CA MET A 454 4.42 6.88 -2.46
C MET A 454 5.54 7.56 -3.23
N VAL A 455 5.75 7.19 -4.49
CA VAL A 455 6.76 7.82 -5.37
C VAL A 455 6.46 9.31 -5.53
N LYS A 456 5.21 9.70 -5.81
CA LYS A 456 4.83 11.11 -5.96
C LYS A 456 5.00 11.90 -4.66
N LYS A 457 4.62 11.34 -3.51
CA LYS A 457 4.78 12.00 -2.20
C LYS A 457 6.26 12.14 -1.81
N THR A 458 7.06 11.11 -2.07
CA THR A 458 8.51 11.16 -1.90
C THR A 458 9.12 12.21 -2.83
N GLN A 459 8.64 12.32 -4.07
CA GLN A 459 9.09 13.34 -5.02
C GLN A 459 8.74 14.76 -4.53
N SER A 460 7.53 14.98 -4.02
CA SER A 460 7.14 16.26 -3.43
C SER A 460 8.05 16.62 -2.25
N PHE A 461 8.36 15.67 -1.37
CA PHE A 461 9.34 15.83 -0.29
C PHE A 461 10.73 16.18 -0.82
N LEU A 462 11.26 15.40 -1.75
CA LEU A 462 12.59 15.60 -2.32
C LEU A 462 12.69 16.96 -3.05
N THR A 463 11.65 17.36 -3.78
CA THR A 463 11.61 18.65 -4.48
C THR A 463 11.65 19.82 -3.50
N LEU A 464 10.90 19.72 -2.39
CA LEU A 464 10.90 20.71 -1.33
C LEU A 464 12.27 20.81 -0.64
N MET A 465 12.89 19.66 -0.36
CA MET A 465 14.19 19.60 0.31
C MET A 465 15.37 19.90 -0.60
N ASN A 466 15.25 19.80 -1.92
CA ASN A 466 16.36 20.01 -2.85
C ASN A 466 16.98 21.42 -2.73
N ASN A 467 16.18 22.42 -2.34
CA ASN A 467 16.68 23.78 -2.11
C ASN A 467 17.61 23.88 -0.89
N TYR A 468 17.44 23.00 0.11
CA TYR A 468 18.16 23.03 1.39
C TYR A 468 19.21 21.92 1.51
N ALA A 469 18.95 20.77 0.90
CA ALA A 469 19.76 19.56 0.97
C ALA A 469 20.39 19.19 -0.38
N GLY A 470 20.34 20.07 -1.39
CA GLY A 470 21.06 19.84 -2.65
C GLY A 470 22.60 19.82 -2.48
N PRO A 471 23.38 19.56 -3.54
CA PRO A 471 24.85 19.42 -3.50
C PRO A 471 25.65 20.63 -2.97
N GLY A 472 24.99 21.75 -2.69
CA GLY A 472 25.56 22.92 -2.01
C GLY A 472 24.58 23.57 -1.04
N GLY A 473 23.50 22.88 -0.68
CA GLY A 473 22.46 23.37 0.23
C GLY A 473 22.97 23.58 1.65
N PRO A 474 23.66 22.60 2.27
CA PRO A 474 24.26 22.78 3.59
C PRO A 474 25.26 23.94 3.63
N GLU A 475 26.13 24.06 2.62
CA GLU A 475 27.09 25.16 2.51
C GLU A 475 26.39 26.51 2.29
N TYR A 476 25.26 26.52 1.58
CA TYR A 476 24.44 27.71 1.41
C TYR A 476 23.86 28.16 2.76
N ILE A 477 23.22 27.27 3.53
CA ILE A 477 22.67 27.63 4.85
C ILE A 477 23.79 28.03 5.82
N GLU A 478 24.94 27.36 5.81
CA GLU A 478 26.10 27.70 6.64
C GLU A 478 26.65 29.09 6.29
N LYS A 479 26.81 29.39 5.00
CA LYS A 479 27.20 30.73 4.53
C LYS A 479 26.19 31.80 4.93
N GLN A 480 24.90 31.47 4.94
CA GLN A 480 23.85 32.41 5.33
C GLN A 480 23.82 32.64 6.84
N ALA A 481 24.06 31.59 7.63
CA ALA A 481 24.28 31.71 9.06
C ALA A 481 25.50 32.62 9.37
N ASP A 482 26.60 32.46 8.63
CA ASP A 482 27.78 33.33 8.75
C ASP A 482 27.49 34.78 8.32
N ASN A 483 26.76 34.98 7.23
CA ASN A 483 26.33 36.30 6.80
C ASN A 483 25.42 36.97 7.84
N PHE A 484 24.51 36.21 8.46
CA PHE A 484 23.68 36.69 9.57
C PHE A 484 24.56 37.10 10.76
N ILE A 485 25.50 36.25 11.20
CA ILE A 485 26.35 36.55 12.36
C ILE A 485 27.17 37.82 12.12
N ASN A 486 27.77 37.95 10.94
CA ASN A 486 28.66 39.06 10.62
C ASN A 486 27.89 40.34 10.23
N GLY A 487 26.79 40.20 9.51
CA GLY A 487 25.96 41.32 9.02
C GLY A 487 25.05 41.90 10.09
N SER A 488 24.45 41.07 10.97
CA SER A 488 23.50 41.55 11.98
C SER A 488 24.13 42.50 13.00
N LEU A 489 25.42 42.31 13.31
CA LEU A 489 26.15 43.25 14.18
C LEU A 489 26.23 44.63 13.53
N GLN A 490 26.61 44.67 12.25
CA GLN A 490 26.75 45.92 11.51
C GLN A 490 25.40 46.61 11.33
N ASP A 491 24.35 45.85 11.05
CA ASP A 491 22.97 46.31 10.93
C ASP A 491 22.43 46.90 12.24
N MET A 492 22.67 46.23 13.38
CA MET A 492 22.29 46.75 14.71
C MET A 492 23.00 48.07 15.02
N VAL A 493 24.29 48.19 14.72
CA VAL A 493 25.08 49.39 15.00
C VAL A 493 24.67 50.54 14.09
N LEU A 494 24.46 50.27 12.80
CA LEU A 494 23.98 51.26 11.83
C LEU A 494 22.63 51.83 12.27
N LEU A 495 21.66 50.95 12.51
CA LEU A 495 20.32 51.35 12.89
C LEU A 495 20.30 52.05 14.26
N SER A 496 21.12 51.61 15.22
CA SER A 496 21.25 52.31 16.50
C SER A 496 21.84 53.71 16.33
N GLY A 497 22.77 53.90 15.40
CA GLY A 497 23.34 55.21 15.07
C GLY A 497 22.30 56.15 14.45
N GLU A 498 21.39 55.64 13.64
CA GLU A 498 20.28 56.39 13.04
C GLU A 498 19.20 56.71 14.08
N LEU A 499 18.86 55.78 14.97
CA LEU A 499 17.97 56.03 16.10
C LEU A 499 18.52 57.09 17.05
N ILE A 500 19.84 57.15 17.24
CA ILE A 500 20.49 58.24 17.98
C ILE A 500 20.29 59.57 17.25
N ASP A 501 20.50 59.64 15.94
CA ASP A 501 20.30 60.88 15.17
C ASP A 501 18.85 61.36 15.23
N GLU A 502 17.89 60.45 15.10
CA GLU A 502 16.45 60.73 15.23
C GLU A 502 16.10 61.23 16.65
N GLY A 503 16.63 60.55 17.67
CA GLY A 503 16.47 60.93 19.07
C GLY A 503 17.05 62.32 19.38
N ILE A 504 18.26 62.61 18.90
CA ILE A 504 18.87 63.94 19.02
C ILE A 504 18.02 65.01 18.33
N ALA A 505 17.56 64.75 17.10
CA ALA A 505 16.73 65.68 16.34
C ALA A 505 15.40 65.97 17.06
N SER A 506 14.78 64.94 17.64
CA SER A 506 13.54 65.10 18.41
C SER A 506 13.73 65.89 19.72
N VAL A 507 14.83 65.68 20.44
CA VAL A 507 15.20 66.44 21.65
C VAL A 507 15.48 67.91 21.29
N GLN A 508 16.23 68.17 20.21
CA GLN A 508 16.51 69.53 19.74
C GLN A 508 15.26 70.25 19.26
N CYS A 509 14.36 69.53 18.58
CA CYS A 509 13.07 70.05 18.17
C CYS A 509 12.23 70.48 19.38
N SER A 510 12.19 69.63 20.41
CA SER A 510 11.50 69.91 21.68
C SER A 510 12.11 71.09 22.44
N ALA A 511 13.42 71.31 22.30
CA ALA A 511 14.13 72.46 22.83
C ALA A 511 13.92 73.78 22.02
N GLY A 512 13.10 73.76 20.97
CA GLY A 512 12.74 74.94 20.17
C GLY A 512 13.60 75.18 18.93
N ASN A 513 14.45 74.24 18.53
CA ASN A 513 15.21 74.34 17.28
C ASN A 513 14.35 73.92 16.08
N ALA A 514 13.71 74.90 15.44
CA ALA A 514 12.82 74.68 14.30
C ALA A 514 13.49 74.00 13.08
N ALA A 515 14.82 74.09 12.93
CA ALA A 515 15.54 73.42 11.84
C ALA A 515 15.60 71.90 12.07
N ALA A 516 15.78 71.46 13.32
CA ALA A 516 15.81 70.05 13.70
C ALA A 516 14.43 69.38 13.55
N CYS A 517 13.34 70.12 13.77
CA CYS A 517 11.98 69.63 13.56
C CYS A 517 11.65 69.29 12.10
N LYS A 518 12.33 69.92 11.12
CA LYS A 518 12.12 69.66 9.69
C LYS A 518 13.01 68.54 9.14
N SER A 519 14.01 68.11 9.91
CA SER A 519 15.04 67.19 9.46
C SER A 519 14.90 65.79 10.04
N ILE A 520 13.75 65.41 10.61
CA ILE A 520 13.45 64.02 10.97
C ILE A 520 13.10 63.32 9.65
N PRO A 521 14.02 62.59 9.01
CA PRO A 521 13.75 61.99 7.73
C PRO A 521 12.96 60.69 8.00
N GLU A 522 11.82 60.51 7.35
CA GLU A 522 11.27 59.18 7.12
C GLU A 522 12.22 58.46 6.16
N THR A 523 13.34 57.99 6.69
CA THR A 523 14.33 57.27 5.91
C THR A 523 13.85 55.83 5.80
N ASP A 524 13.72 55.33 4.58
CA ASP A 524 13.46 53.91 4.35
C ASP A 524 14.77 53.13 4.59
N TYR A 525 14.96 52.68 5.82
CA TYR A 525 16.17 52.03 6.31
C TYR A 525 16.41 50.65 5.67
N THR A 526 15.43 50.10 4.95
CA THR A 526 15.51 48.76 4.35
C THR A 526 16.57 48.65 3.25
N MET A 527 16.97 49.77 2.62
CA MET A 527 17.94 49.80 1.52
C MET A 527 19.41 49.67 1.96
N HIS A 528 19.74 49.90 3.23
CA HIS A 528 21.13 49.96 3.72
C HIS A 528 21.53 48.79 4.63
N LEU A 529 20.59 47.93 5.00
CA LEU A 529 20.84 46.74 5.81
C LEU A 529 21.51 45.64 4.98
N SER A 530 22.38 44.86 5.60
CA SER A 530 23.03 43.69 4.99
C SER A 530 22.03 42.64 4.50
N GLY A 531 20.79 42.70 5.00
CA GLY A 531 19.74 41.71 4.76
C GLY A 531 19.96 40.40 5.51
N GLY A 532 21.00 40.31 6.35
CA GLY A 532 21.32 39.08 7.08
C GLY A 532 20.19 38.64 8.02
N THR A 533 19.58 39.58 8.73
CA THR A 533 18.47 39.29 9.66
C THR A 533 17.19 38.91 8.95
N THR A 534 16.78 39.64 7.91
CA THR A 534 15.59 39.31 7.12
C THR A 534 15.75 37.96 6.44
N PHE A 535 16.91 37.69 5.84
CA PHE A 535 17.18 36.42 5.18
C PHE A 535 17.16 35.21 6.13
N LEU A 536 17.73 35.32 7.34
CA LEU A 536 17.64 34.23 8.33
C LEU A 536 16.19 34.01 8.77
N THR A 537 15.44 35.09 8.98
CA THR A 537 14.03 35.01 9.40
C THR A 537 13.18 34.37 8.30
N ASP A 538 13.42 34.72 7.04
CA ASP A 538 12.78 34.11 5.88
C ASP A 538 13.16 32.62 5.73
N THR A 539 14.44 32.27 5.89
CA THR A 539 14.91 30.87 5.83
C THR A 539 14.32 30.04 6.95
N MET A 540 14.25 30.58 8.17
CA MET A 540 13.62 29.95 9.33
C MET A 540 12.13 29.74 9.08
N LYS A 541 11.43 30.74 8.55
CA LYS A 541 10.01 30.67 8.21
C LYS A 541 9.73 29.67 7.08
N ASP A 542 10.59 29.60 6.09
CA ASP A 542 10.48 28.64 5.00
C ASP A 542 10.76 27.22 5.48
N LEU A 543 11.79 27.00 6.32
CA LEU A 543 12.03 25.70 6.95
C LEU A 543 10.89 25.31 7.88
N GLN A 544 10.36 26.25 8.66
CA GLN A 544 9.27 26.04 9.58
C GLN A 544 7.96 25.69 8.87
N SER A 545 7.67 26.33 7.74
CA SER A 545 6.50 25.96 6.92
C SER A 545 6.70 24.66 6.13
N ALA A 546 7.93 24.34 5.75
CA ALA A 546 8.27 23.13 5.02
C ALA A 546 8.30 21.88 5.91
N LEU A 547 8.81 21.99 7.14
CA LEU A 547 9.12 20.84 8.02
C LEU A 547 7.87 20.04 8.45
N PRO A 548 6.74 20.65 8.83
CA PRO A 548 5.48 19.92 9.06
C PRO A 548 4.99 19.19 7.81
N GLN A 549 5.08 19.82 6.63
CA GLN A 549 4.71 19.19 5.37
C GLN A 549 5.63 18.00 5.05
N VAL A 550 6.93 18.14 5.32
CA VAL A 550 7.94 17.08 5.19
C VAL A 550 7.63 15.91 6.12
N ILE A 551 7.38 16.18 7.41
CA ILE A 551 7.07 15.15 8.41
C ILE A 551 5.79 14.43 8.03
N LYS A 552 4.75 15.18 7.62
CA LYS A 552 3.49 14.61 7.13
C LYS A 552 3.71 13.76 5.88
N ALA A 553 4.49 14.24 4.91
CA ALA A 553 4.81 13.48 3.70
C ALA A 553 5.60 12.20 4.00
N LEU A 554 6.58 12.26 4.90
CA LEU A 554 7.38 11.10 5.33
C LEU A 554 6.56 10.09 6.14
N SER A 555 5.73 10.55 7.07
CA SER A 555 4.81 9.69 7.82
C SER A 555 3.81 9.01 6.88
N THR A 556 3.27 9.76 5.92
CA THR A 556 2.38 9.21 4.89
C THR A 556 3.09 8.21 3.98
N ALA A 557 4.32 8.51 3.56
CA ALA A 557 5.13 7.59 2.75
C ALA A 557 5.46 6.31 3.54
N LYS A 558 5.83 6.42 4.83
CA LYS A 558 6.03 5.29 5.74
C LYS A 558 4.77 4.44 5.86
N LYS A 559 3.59 5.08 6.01
CA LYS A 559 2.28 4.40 6.02
C LYS A 559 2.05 3.64 4.71
N GLU A 560 2.20 4.29 3.56
CA GLU A 560 2.03 3.65 2.25
C GLU A 560 3.01 2.50 2.00
N VAL A 561 4.29 2.64 2.36
CA VAL A 561 5.29 1.56 2.28
C VAL A 561 4.86 0.37 3.14
N SER A 562 4.39 0.62 4.36
CA SER A 562 3.91 -0.42 5.27
C SER A 562 2.71 -1.15 4.65
N THR A 563 1.75 -0.39 4.12
CA THR A 563 0.57 -0.91 3.42
C THR A 563 0.97 -1.81 2.26
N ILE A 564 1.88 -1.35 1.40
CA ILE A 564 2.40 -2.11 0.25
C ILE A 564 3.04 -3.41 0.73
N SER A 565 3.84 -3.37 1.80
CA SER A 565 4.46 -4.56 2.37
C SER A 565 3.41 -5.57 2.86
N GLY A 566 2.36 -5.10 3.54
CA GLY A 566 1.24 -5.94 4.00
C GLY A 566 0.53 -6.63 2.84
N VAL A 567 0.23 -5.89 1.77
CA VAL A 567 -0.44 -6.42 0.58
C VAL A 567 0.46 -7.42 -0.17
N ILE A 568 1.73 -7.10 -0.40
CA ILE A 568 2.69 -8.00 -1.07
C ILE A 568 2.85 -9.30 -0.27
N ASN A 569 2.96 -9.20 1.06
CA ASN A 569 3.07 -10.37 1.93
C ASN A 569 1.80 -11.24 1.85
N SER A 570 0.60 -10.63 1.86
CA SER A 570 -0.67 -11.34 1.70
C SER A 570 -0.75 -12.10 0.37
N ILE A 571 -0.40 -11.45 -0.74
CA ILE A 571 -0.34 -12.08 -2.07
C ILE A 571 0.68 -13.22 -2.06
N SER A 572 1.87 -12.99 -1.53
CA SER A 572 2.94 -13.99 -1.48
C SER A 572 2.54 -15.21 -0.67
N GLN A 573 1.80 -15.03 0.43
CA GLN A 573 1.26 -16.13 1.22
C GLN A 573 0.19 -16.91 0.46
N MET A 574 -0.74 -16.21 -0.22
CA MET A 574 -1.75 -16.87 -1.05
C MET A 574 -1.10 -17.69 -2.17
N LEU A 575 -0.15 -17.10 -2.90
CA LEU A 575 0.61 -17.77 -3.95
C LEU A 575 1.40 -18.95 -3.39
N GLY A 576 2.08 -18.77 -2.26
CA GLY A 576 2.88 -19.82 -1.62
C GLY A 576 2.05 -21.02 -1.16
N LEU A 577 0.81 -20.80 -0.72
CA LEU A 577 -0.07 -21.87 -0.25
C LEU A 577 -0.81 -22.58 -1.40
N LYS A 578 -1.32 -21.83 -2.38
CA LYS A 578 -2.25 -22.38 -3.38
C LYS A 578 -1.57 -22.69 -4.72
N ALA A 579 -0.51 -21.99 -5.12
CA ALA A 579 0.15 -22.25 -6.41
C ALA A 579 0.85 -23.63 -6.48
N PRO A 580 1.59 -24.11 -5.46
CA PRO A 580 2.23 -25.43 -5.51
C PRO A 580 1.27 -26.61 -5.74
N PRO A 581 0.17 -26.78 -4.97
CA PRO A 581 -0.74 -27.92 -5.17
C PRO A 581 -1.44 -27.85 -6.52
N LEU A 582 -1.68 -26.64 -7.04
CA LEU A 582 -2.29 -26.43 -8.34
C LEU A 582 -1.36 -26.82 -9.49
N MET A 583 -0.11 -26.33 -9.44
CA MET A 583 0.93 -26.69 -10.40
C MET A 583 1.22 -28.19 -10.34
N GLU A 584 1.20 -28.80 -9.16
CA GLU A 584 1.35 -30.25 -9.00
C GLU A 584 0.17 -31.02 -9.63
N LYS A 585 -1.07 -30.57 -9.46
CA LYS A 585 -2.26 -31.17 -10.11
C LYS A 585 -2.16 -31.10 -11.63
N ILE A 586 -1.82 -29.93 -12.19
CA ILE A 586 -1.62 -29.75 -13.64
C ILE A 586 -0.48 -30.66 -14.12
N ALA A 587 0.66 -30.65 -13.44
CA ALA A 587 1.80 -31.48 -13.80
C ALA A 587 1.47 -32.99 -13.75
N LYS A 588 0.69 -33.43 -12.76
CA LYS A 588 0.19 -34.81 -12.66
C LYS A 588 -0.77 -35.15 -13.79
N LEU A 589 -1.75 -34.30 -14.08
CA LEU A 589 -2.69 -34.51 -15.19
C LEU A 589 -1.94 -34.60 -16.53
N TYR A 590 -1.02 -33.67 -16.76
CA TYR A 590 -0.16 -33.66 -17.95
C TYR A 590 0.66 -34.95 -18.05
N LYS A 591 1.29 -35.40 -16.96
CA LYS A 591 2.04 -36.66 -16.89
C LYS A 591 1.15 -37.87 -17.20
N ILE A 592 -0.08 -37.93 -16.66
CA ILE A 592 -1.04 -39.02 -16.91
C ILE A 592 -1.45 -39.06 -18.38
N VAL A 593 -1.77 -37.90 -18.97
CA VAL A 593 -2.13 -37.78 -20.39
C VAL A 593 -0.99 -38.32 -21.26
N TRP A 594 0.26 -37.93 -20.98
CA TRP A 594 1.43 -38.39 -21.74
C TRP A 594 1.72 -39.88 -21.56
N ILE A 595 1.67 -40.41 -20.34
CA ILE A 595 1.87 -41.83 -20.09
C ILE A 595 0.82 -42.65 -20.84
N THR A 596 -0.44 -42.23 -20.77
CA THR A 596 -1.56 -42.91 -21.44
C THR A 596 -1.36 -42.89 -22.96
N TYR A 597 -0.97 -41.73 -23.52
CA TYR A 597 -0.64 -41.58 -24.93
C TYR A 597 0.46 -42.54 -25.38
N PHE A 598 1.59 -42.58 -24.66
CA PHE A 598 2.73 -43.43 -25.04
C PHE A 598 2.44 -44.93 -24.87
N VAL A 599 1.73 -45.33 -23.82
CA VAL A 599 1.35 -46.74 -23.59
C VAL A 599 0.41 -47.21 -24.69
N PHE A 600 -0.60 -46.40 -25.03
CA PHE A 600 -1.52 -46.72 -26.12
C PHE A 600 -0.79 -46.85 -27.45
N PHE A 601 0.11 -45.92 -27.77
CA PHE A 601 0.88 -45.93 -29.00
C PHE A 601 1.81 -47.15 -29.08
N PHE A 602 2.50 -47.48 -27.99
CA PHE A 602 3.35 -48.66 -27.92
C PHE A 602 2.58 -49.94 -28.21
N LEU A 603 1.40 -50.13 -27.59
CA LEU A 603 0.55 -51.30 -27.81
C LEU A 603 0.01 -51.37 -29.25
N PHE A 604 -0.40 -50.24 -29.82
CA PHE A 604 -0.90 -50.17 -31.19
C PHE A 604 0.20 -50.52 -32.21
N SER A 605 1.36 -49.86 -32.13
CA SER A 605 2.50 -50.14 -33.01
C SER A 605 2.98 -51.58 -32.86
N PHE A 606 3.03 -52.10 -31.63
CA PHE A 606 3.40 -53.50 -31.38
C PHE A 606 2.42 -54.47 -32.04
N THR A 607 1.11 -54.21 -31.97
CA THR A 607 0.08 -55.04 -32.60
C THR A 607 0.20 -55.03 -34.13
N MET A 608 0.43 -53.85 -34.73
CA MET A 608 0.65 -53.71 -36.17
C MET A 608 1.93 -54.42 -36.64
N LEU A 609 3.00 -54.31 -35.85
CA LEU A 609 4.27 -54.95 -36.15
C LEU A 609 4.20 -56.48 -36.01
N PHE A 610 3.51 -56.97 -34.97
CA PHE A 610 3.19 -58.38 -34.81
C PHE A 610 2.39 -58.92 -36.01
N TYR A 611 1.36 -58.20 -36.44
CA TYR A 611 0.58 -58.55 -37.62
C TYR A 611 1.46 -58.56 -38.89
N GLY A 612 2.30 -57.55 -39.07
CA GLY A 612 3.24 -57.49 -40.19
C GLY A 612 4.20 -58.68 -40.23
N PHE A 613 4.72 -59.12 -39.08
CA PHE A 613 5.55 -60.33 -39.01
C PHE A 613 4.76 -61.61 -39.30
N TRP A 614 3.53 -61.70 -38.80
CA TRP A 614 2.65 -62.82 -39.09
C TRP A 614 2.35 -62.92 -40.59
N ALA A 615 1.98 -61.81 -41.24
CA ALA A 615 1.67 -61.76 -42.66
C ALA A 615 2.87 -62.12 -43.57
N ASN A 616 4.11 -61.84 -43.14
CA ASN A 616 5.32 -62.22 -43.87
C ASN A 616 5.73 -63.69 -43.68
N GLY A 617 4.96 -64.50 -42.94
CA GLY A 617 5.26 -65.92 -42.73
C GLY A 617 6.21 -66.22 -41.58
N TRP A 618 6.72 -65.21 -40.86
CA TRP A 618 7.61 -65.42 -39.71
C TRP A 618 6.91 -66.22 -38.61
N PHE A 619 5.61 -65.97 -38.40
CA PHE A 619 4.77 -66.73 -37.46
C PHE A 619 3.89 -67.78 -38.15
N GLY A 620 4.39 -68.38 -39.24
CA GLY A 620 3.70 -69.46 -39.96
C GLY A 620 2.75 -68.99 -41.08
N GLY A 621 2.48 -67.68 -41.16
CA GLY A 621 1.77 -67.06 -42.27
C GLY A 621 0.30 -67.49 -42.43
N PRO A 622 -0.43 -66.85 -43.36
CA PRO A 622 -1.69 -67.39 -43.85
C PRO A 622 -1.38 -68.66 -44.65
N LYS A 623 -1.86 -69.82 -44.19
CA LYS A 623 -1.84 -71.06 -44.95
C LYS A 623 -3.07 -71.10 -45.86
N ALA A 624 -2.95 -71.72 -47.05
CA ALA A 624 -4.11 -72.02 -47.89
C ALA A 624 -5.13 -72.84 -47.08
N ASP A 625 -6.41 -72.55 -47.25
CA ASP A 625 -7.47 -73.30 -46.57
C ASP A 625 -7.36 -74.77 -47.00
N ILE A 626 -6.96 -75.62 -46.07
CA ILE A 626 -6.93 -77.07 -46.31
C ILE A 626 -8.40 -77.46 -46.46
N PRO A 627 -8.81 -78.11 -47.57
CA PRO A 627 -10.19 -78.55 -47.76
C PRO A 627 -10.62 -79.33 -46.52
N GLU A 628 -11.80 -78.99 -45.98
CA GLU A 628 -12.31 -79.45 -44.68
C GLU A 628 -11.94 -80.91 -44.40
N SER A 629 -10.87 -81.11 -43.63
CA SER A 629 -10.55 -82.42 -43.09
C SER A 629 -11.41 -82.63 -41.85
N GLU A 630 -11.94 -83.85 -41.74
CA GLU A 630 -12.84 -84.31 -40.69
C GLU A 630 -12.49 -83.75 -39.30
N TYR A 631 -13.45 -83.08 -38.65
CA TYR A 631 -13.26 -82.47 -37.33
C TYR A 631 -12.85 -83.53 -36.29
N GLU A 632 -11.62 -83.45 -35.78
CA GLU A 632 -11.20 -84.27 -34.64
C GLU A 632 -11.48 -83.53 -33.30
N PRO A 633 -12.27 -84.12 -32.38
CA PRO A 633 -12.59 -83.49 -31.11
C PRO A 633 -11.36 -83.39 -30.19
N PRO A 634 -11.19 -82.27 -29.46
CA PRO A 634 -10.01 -82.02 -28.62
C PRO A 634 -9.92 -83.03 -27.46
N ARG A 635 -8.79 -83.74 -27.38
CA ARG A 635 -8.56 -84.81 -26.40
C ARG A 635 -7.89 -84.30 -25.14
N THR A 636 -7.08 -83.25 -25.22
CA THR A 636 -6.35 -82.70 -24.07
C THR A 636 -6.98 -81.44 -23.49
N PHE A 637 -6.72 -81.14 -22.21
CA PHE A 637 -7.21 -79.91 -21.56
C PHE A 637 -6.68 -78.63 -22.24
N PHE A 638 -5.43 -78.65 -22.69
CA PHE A 638 -4.83 -77.56 -23.47
C PHE A 638 -5.51 -77.41 -24.84
N GLU A 639 -5.87 -78.50 -25.50
CA GLU A 639 -6.66 -78.43 -26.74
C GLU A 639 -8.05 -77.87 -26.48
N ARG A 640 -8.70 -78.18 -25.35
CA ARG A 640 -10.00 -77.60 -25.00
C ARG A 640 -9.93 -76.10 -24.72
N ILE A 641 -8.90 -75.63 -24.02
CA ILE A 641 -8.65 -74.17 -23.85
C ILE A 641 -8.32 -73.52 -25.19
N ARG A 642 -7.49 -74.17 -26.02
CA ARG A 642 -7.16 -73.67 -27.36
C ARG A 642 -8.38 -73.63 -28.28
N THR A 643 -9.29 -74.59 -28.17
CA THR A 643 -10.58 -74.60 -28.89
C THR A 643 -11.50 -73.53 -28.33
N CYS A 644 -11.59 -73.33 -27.01
CA CYS A 644 -12.38 -72.26 -26.40
C CYS A 644 -11.87 -70.87 -26.78
N CYS A 645 -10.58 -70.59 -26.62
CA CYS A 645 -9.94 -69.35 -27.08
C CYS A 645 -10.05 -69.21 -28.60
N GLY A 646 -9.92 -70.30 -29.35
CA GLY A 646 -10.11 -70.34 -30.79
C GLY A 646 -11.55 -70.07 -31.23
N SER A 647 -12.55 -70.43 -30.42
CA SER A 647 -13.97 -70.14 -30.62
C SER A 647 -14.32 -68.70 -30.24
N CYS A 648 -13.77 -68.18 -29.13
CA CYS A 648 -13.92 -66.77 -28.74
C CYS A 648 -13.22 -65.82 -29.73
N LEU A 649 -12.10 -66.27 -30.31
CA LEU A 649 -11.39 -65.59 -31.39
C LEU A 649 -11.77 -66.17 -32.77
N ALA A 650 -12.88 -66.90 -32.91
CA ALA A 650 -13.29 -67.49 -34.18
C ALA A 650 -13.49 -66.41 -35.24
N CYS A 651 -13.96 -65.22 -34.84
CA CYS A 651 -14.05 -64.08 -35.74
C CYS A 651 -12.67 -63.60 -36.24
N CYS A 652 -11.58 -63.77 -35.47
CA CYS A 652 -10.22 -63.48 -35.93
C CYS A 652 -9.60 -64.66 -36.70
N ARG A 653 -10.04 -65.90 -36.43
CA ARG A 653 -9.47 -67.13 -36.98
C ARG A 653 -10.14 -67.59 -38.28
N SER A 654 -11.44 -67.38 -38.45
CA SER A 654 -12.19 -67.64 -39.70
C SER A 654 -12.20 -66.44 -40.64
N CYS A 655 -11.78 -65.26 -40.19
CA CYS A 655 -11.56 -64.09 -41.05
C CYS A 655 -10.20 -64.08 -41.76
N THR A 656 -9.35 -65.11 -41.60
CA THR A 656 -8.09 -65.22 -42.35
C THR A 656 -8.30 -65.34 -43.86
N SER A 657 -9.49 -65.79 -44.28
CA SER A 657 -9.97 -65.78 -45.68
C SER A 657 -10.91 -64.59 -45.99
N GLY A 658 -11.41 -63.90 -44.97
CA GLY A 658 -12.30 -62.75 -45.11
C GLY A 658 -11.53 -61.49 -45.49
N HIS A 659 -11.35 -61.25 -46.80
CA HIS A 659 -10.83 -59.99 -47.34
C HIS A 659 -11.45 -58.76 -46.65
N LEU A 660 -12.75 -58.83 -46.35
CA LEU A 660 -13.49 -57.78 -45.66
C LEU A 660 -12.92 -57.47 -44.27
N CYS A 661 -12.55 -58.47 -43.48
CA CYS A 661 -12.05 -58.24 -42.12
C CYS A 661 -10.69 -57.55 -42.11
N PHE A 662 -9.78 -57.91 -43.03
CA PHE A 662 -8.49 -57.24 -43.15
C PHE A 662 -8.67 -55.77 -43.56
N TRP A 663 -9.46 -55.52 -44.59
CA TRP A 663 -9.72 -54.15 -45.05
C TRP A 663 -10.48 -53.34 -44.00
N SER A 664 -11.43 -53.93 -43.26
CA SER A 664 -12.10 -53.27 -42.13
C SER A 664 -11.14 -52.93 -41.01
N LEU A 665 -10.21 -53.83 -40.65
CA LEU A 665 -9.20 -53.58 -39.63
C LEU A 665 -8.17 -52.54 -40.08
N LEU A 666 -7.81 -52.53 -41.36
CA LEU A 666 -6.90 -51.55 -41.95
C LEU A 666 -7.55 -50.16 -42.03
N LEU A 667 -8.83 -50.08 -42.40
CA LEU A 667 -9.61 -48.85 -42.36
C LEU A 667 -9.77 -48.34 -40.92
N LEU A 668 -10.03 -49.22 -39.96
CA LEU A 668 -10.07 -48.86 -38.55
C LEU A 668 -8.72 -48.33 -38.07
N ALA A 669 -7.62 -49.01 -38.42
CA ALA A 669 -6.26 -48.58 -38.09
C ALA A 669 -5.91 -47.23 -38.77
N GLN A 670 -6.40 -46.99 -39.99
CA GLN A 670 -6.28 -45.70 -40.66
C GLN A 670 -7.05 -44.59 -39.92
N VAL A 671 -8.27 -44.86 -39.45
CA VAL A 671 -9.04 -43.91 -38.62
C VAL A 671 -8.29 -43.61 -37.32
N VAL A 672 -7.72 -44.63 -36.67
CA VAL A 672 -6.89 -44.44 -35.46
C VAL A 672 -5.67 -43.58 -35.76
N VAL A 673 -4.93 -43.85 -36.84
CA VAL A 673 -3.77 -43.04 -37.25
C VAL A 673 -4.19 -41.60 -37.60
N LEU A 674 -5.36 -41.40 -38.21
CA LEU A 674 -5.90 -40.06 -38.49
C LEU A 674 -6.24 -39.30 -37.21
N ILE A 675 -6.93 -39.93 -36.26
CA ILE A 675 -7.22 -39.34 -34.95
C ILE A 675 -5.91 -39.01 -34.23
N MET A 676 -4.91 -39.89 -34.30
CA MET A 676 -3.59 -39.66 -33.72
C MET A 676 -2.90 -38.45 -34.36
N PHE A 677 -2.98 -38.32 -35.69
CA PHE A 677 -2.45 -37.15 -36.40
C PHE A 677 -3.12 -35.85 -35.95
N ILE A 678 -4.44 -35.86 -35.77
CA ILE A 678 -5.20 -34.71 -35.23
C ILE A 678 -4.73 -34.38 -33.79
N ILE A 679 -4.58 -35.37 -32.93
CA ILE A 679 -4.07 -35.16 -31.56
C ILE A 679 -2.66 -34.57 -31.59
N SER A 680 -1.77 -35.09 -32.45
CA SER A 680 -0.41 -34.56 -32.63
C SER A 680 -0.42 -33.10 -33.12
N LEU A 681 -1.37 -32.73 -34.00
CA LEU A 681 -1.56 -31.33 -34.41
C LEU A 681 -2.03 -30.45 -33.26
N VAL A 682 -2.99 -30.92 -32.45
CA VAL A 682 -3.46 -30.19 -31.26
C VAL A 682 -2.32 -30.00 -30.26
N ILE A 683 -1.52 -31.03 -30.00
CA ILE A 683 -0.35 -30.94 -29.12
C ILE A 683 0.68 -29.97 -29.71
N CYS A 684 0.92 -30.00 -31.02
CA CYS A 684 1.81 -29.06 -31.69
C CYS A 684 1.32 -27.60 -31.52
N LEU A 685 0.01 -27.37 -31.64
CA LEU A 685 -0.59 -26.06 -31.40
C LEU A 685 -0.44 -25.61 -29.94
N LEU A 686 -0.74 -26.48 -28.96
CA LEU A 686 -0.57 -26.19 -27.53
C LEU A 686 0.90 -25.91 -27.19
N THR A 687 1.81 -26.66 -27.78
CA THR A 687 3.26 -26.47 -27.63
C THR A 687 3.71 -25.16 -28.28
N GLY A 688 3.13 -24.79 -29.42
CA GLY A 688 3.33 -23.49 -30.06
C GLY A 688 2.86 -22.33 -29.18
N ILE A 689 1.72 -22.48 -28.51
CA ILE A 689 1.21 -21.52 -27.52
C ILE A 689 2.17 -21.42 -26.32
N GLN A 690 2.70 -22.54 -25.82
CA GLN A 690 3.70 -22.53 -24.75
C GLN A 690 5.02 -21.88 -25.17
N ALA A 691 5.49 -22.15 -26.40
CA ALA A 691 6.65 -21.49 -26.97
C ALA A 691 6.40 -19.98 -27.15
N PHE A 692 5.17 -19.59 -27.48
CA PHE A 692 4.75 -18.20 -27.53
C PHE A 692 4.77 -17.53 -26.15
N PHE A 693 4.32 -18.22 -25.09
CA PHE A 693 4.47 -17.74 -23.71
C PHE A 693 5.96 -17.63 -23.31
N GLY A 694 6.79 -18.59 -23.71
CA GLY A 694 8.25 -18.54 -23.53
C GLY A 694 8.92 -17.39 -24.27
N ALA A 695 8.43 -17.06 -25.47
CA ALA A 695 8.84 -15.86 -26.20
C ALA A 695 8.30 -14.59 -25.51
N GLY A 696 7.09 -14.59 -24.96
CA GLY A 696 6.56 -13.50 -24.15
C GLY A 696 7.40 -13.23 -22.88
N CYS A 697 7.97 -14.28 -22.28
CA CYS A 697 8.92 -14.19 -21.16
C CYS A 697 10.17 -13.35 -21.51
N SER A 698 10.62 -13.33 -22.77
CA SER A 698 11.73 -12.45 -23.21
C SER A 698 11.39 -10.96 -23.14
N LYS A 699 10.10 -10.60 -23.13
CA LYS A 699 9.63 -9.23 -22.94
C LYS A 699 9.52 -8.84 -21.45
N ILE A 700 9.63 -9.82 -20.54
CA ILE A 700 9.74 -9.59 -19.10
C ILE A 700 11.20 -9.87 -18.72
N TYR A 701 12.09 -9.01 -19.20
CA TYR A 701 13.55 -9.15 -19.08
C TYR A 701 14.01 -9.27 -17.63
N LEU A 702 13.23 -8.77 -16.67
CA LEU A 702 13.46 -8.91 -15.23
C LEU A 702 13.49 -10.37 -14.72
N ILE A 703 12.73 -11.26 -15.35
CA ILE A 703 12.60 -12.69 -14.97
C ILE A 703 13.36 -13.60 -15.95
N GLY A 704 13.75 -13.08 -17.11
CA GLY A 704 14.45 -13.82 -18.16
C GLY A 704 15.97 -13.69 -18.13
N ASP A 705 16.49 -12.57 -17.62
CA ASP A 705 17.92 -12.25 -17.64
C ASP A 705 18.48 -12.14 -16.22
N GLU A 706 19.50 -12.96 -15.93
CA GLU A 706 20.19 -12.98 -14.64
C GLU A 706 20.89 -11.66 -14.35
N ALA A 707 21.42 -10.98 -15.35
CA ALA A 707 22.06 -9.68 -15.20
C ALA A 707 21.03 -8.60 -14.86
N VAL A 708 19.86 -8.63 -15.49
CA VAL A 708 18.77 -7.67 -15.20
C VAL A 708 18.17 -7.95 -13.82
N CYS A 709 17.88 -9.21 -13.49
CA CYS A 709 17.44 -9.61 -12.16
C CYS A 709 18.44 -9.14 -11.09
N THR A 710 19.73 -9.38 -11.31
CA THR A 710 20.81 -8.95 -10.38
C THR A 710 20.92 -7.43 -10.32
N ALA A 711 20.78 -6.71 -11.43
CA ALA A 711 20.81 -5.26 -11.46
C ALA A 711 19.65 -4.66 -10.67
N VAL A 712 18.44 -5.19 -10.83
CA VAL A 712 17.25 -4.76 -10.10
C VAL A 712 17.38 -5.07 -8.61
N LEU A 713 17.80 -6.30 -8.28
CA LEU A 713 18.09 -6.67 -6.89
C LEU A 713 19.23 -5.86 -6.27
N SER A 714 20.19 -5.39 -7.07
CA SER A 714 21.26 -4.49 -6.62
C SER A 714 20.73 -3.08 -6.34
N ILE A 715 19.78 -2.58 -7.14
CA ILE A 715 19.06 -1.33 -6.84
C ILE A 715 18.29 -1.48 -5.53
N PHE A 716 17.54 -2.57 -5.35
CA PHE A 716 16.88 -2.88 -4.09
C PHE A 716 17.88 -3.05 -2.95
N LYS A 717 19.08 -3.60 -3.17
CA LYS A 717 20.13 -3.71 -2.16
C LYS A 717 20.60 -2.33 -1.70
N VAL A 718 20.82 -1.39 -2.62
CA VAL A 718 21.17 -0.01 -2.27
C VAL A 718 20.06 0.62 -1.44
N PHE A 719 18.81 0.46 -1.87
CA PHE A 719 17.63 0.95 -1.16
C PHE A 719 17.41 0.30 0.21
N LEU A 720 17.60 -1.01 0.34
CA LEU A 720 17.44 -1.74 1.59
C LEU A 720 18.62 -1.50 2.55
N LYS A 721 19.81 -1.21 2.01
CA LYS A 721 20.98 -0.82 2.81
C LYS A 721 20.76 0.49 3.54
N THR A 722 20.02 1.45 2.95
CA THR A 722 19.58 2.66 3.65
C THR A 722 18.68 2.38 4.87
N PHE A 723 18.10 1.17 4.97
CA PHE A 723 17.33 0.71 6.13
C PHE A 723 18.09 -0.31 7.01
N GLY A 724 19.41 -0.46 6.82
CA GLY A 724 20.25 -1.36 7.62
C GLY A 724 20.22 -2.83 7.20
N PHE A 725 19.64 -3.17 6.04
CA PHE A 725 19.66 -4.54 5.51
C PHE A 725 21.02 -4.85 4.86
N SER A 726 21.71 -5.89 5.33
CA SER A 726 23.09 -6.20 4.89
C SER A 726 23.26 -7.54 4.17
N GLU A 727 22.19 -8.28 3.86
CA GLU A 727 22.33 -9.59 3.22
C GLU A 727 22.75 -9.49 1.73
N PRO A 728 23.54 -10.46 1.22
CA PRO A 728 23.99 -10.49 -0.17
C PRO A 728 22.86 -10.95 -1.10
N ILE A 729 22.07 -10.00 -1.59
CA ILE A 729 20.94 -10.26 -2.48
C ILE A 729 21.41 -10.75 -3.87
N GLU A 730 22.64 -10.46 -4.30
CA GLU A 730 23.13 -10.75 -5.66
C GLU A 730 23.07 -12.24 -6.04
N GLN A 731 23.19 -13.16 -5.08
CA GLN A 731 23.16 -14.60 -5.35
C GLN A 731 21.73 -15.19 -5.37
N THR A 732 20.72 -14.39 -5.03
CA THR A 732 19.34 -14.88 -4.87
C THR A 732 18.71 -15.24 -6.21
N CYS A 733 18.99 -14.47 -7.28
CA CYS A 733 18.48 -14.74 -8.64
C CYS A 733 18.88 -16.14 -9.13
N GLY A 734 20.16 -16.51 -8.96
CA GLY A 734 20.69 -17.80 -9.37
C GLY A 734 20.33 -18.95 -8.42
N SER A 735 20.47 -18.74 -7.10
CA SER A 735 20.30 -19.82 -6.11
C SER A 735 18.84 -20.21 -5.85
N LYS A 736 17.89 -19.27 -5.98
CA LYS A 736 16.46 -19.51 -5.73
C LYS A 736 15.65 -19.78 -6.99
N SER A 737 16.32 -19.97 -8.14
CA SER A 737 15.65 -20.28 -9.41
C SER A 737 14.58 -19.25 -9.79
N LEU A 738 14.78 -17.98 -9.42
CA LEU A 738 13.84 -16.88 -9.72
C LEU A 738 13.69 -16.64 -11.24
N LEU A 739 14.63 -17.18 -12.02
CA LEU A 739 14.59 -17.24 -13.48
C LEU A 739 13.61 -18.31 -13.98
N THR A 740 12.35 -18.23 -13.54
CA THR A 740 11.29 -19.18 -13.94
C THR A 740 11.17 -19.27 -15.46
N CYS A 741 11.35 -18.15 -16.17
CA CYS A 741 11.36 -18.11 -17.63
C CYS A 741 12.52 -18.92 -18.24
N LYS A 742 13.70 -18.96 -17.61
CA LYS A 742 14.84 -19.77 -18.07
C LYS A 742 14.56 -21.27 -17.89
N ILE A 743 13.99 -21.65 -16.76
CA ILE A 743 13.62 -23.04 -16.48
C ILE A 743 12.52 -23.52 -17.42
N ILE A 744 11.47 -22.71 -17.61
CA ILE A 744 10.39 -23.01 -18.55
C ILE A 744 10.95 -23.10 -19.96
N ARG A 745 11.76 -22.13 -20.41
CA ARG A 745 12.34 -22.15 -21.75
C ARG A 745 13.18 -23.41 -21.96
N ASP A 746 14.15 -23.67 -21.10
CA ASP A 746 15.12 -24.73 -21.35
C ASP A 746 14.47 -26.13 -21.19
N SER A 747 13.59 -26.33 -20.20
CA SER A 747 12.92 -27.61 -19.97
C SER A 747 11.76 -27.87 -20.93
N VAL A 748 10.92 -26.87 -21.21
CA VAL A 748 9.74 -27.03 -22.07
C VAL A 748 10.15 -27.06 -23.54
N PHE A 749 11.13 -26.26 -23.97
CA PHE A 749 11.54 -26.21 -25.38
C PHE A 749 12.17 -27.52 -25.86
N HIS A 750 13.03 -28.16 -25.05
CA HIS A 750 13.57 -29.47 -25.40
C HIS A 750 12.47 -30.53 -25.48
N THR A 751 11.59 -30.57 -24.49
CA THR A 751 10.45 -31.50 -24.48
C THR A 751 9.52 -31.28 -25.67
N ALA A 752 9.24 -30.01 -26.00
CA ALA A 752 8.44 -29.57 -27.14
C ALA A 752 9.00 -30.07 -28.48
N ILE A 753 10.31 -29.88 -28.71
CA ILE A 753 10.97 -30.33 -29.94
C ILE A 753 10.85 -31.85 -30.07
N PHE A 754 11.16 -32.60 -29.02
CA PHE A 754 11.06 -34.06 -29.05
C PHE A 754 9.64 -34.54 -29.28
N VAL A 755 8.65 -33.87 -28.68
CA VAL A 755 7.23 -34.17 -28.88
C VAL A 755 6.79 -33.89 -30.32
N ILE A 756 7.12 -32.72 -30.88
CA ILE A 756 6.68 -32.34 -32.23
C ILE A 756 7.31 -33.25 -33.28
N ILE A 757 8.64 -33.41 -33.23
CA ILE A 757 9.38 -34.24 -34.19
C ILE A 757 8.97 -35.70 -34.02
N GLY A 758 8.92 -36.19 -32.77
CA GLY A 758 8.55 -37.57 -32.46
C GLY A 758 7.13 -37.90 -32.93
N ALA A 759 6.15 -37.03 -32.67
CA ALA A 759 4.76 -37.24 -33.05
C ALA A 759 4.54 -37.20 -34.57
N LEU A 760 5.23 -36.28 -35.28
CA LEU A 760 5.18 -36.22 -36.75
C LEU A 760 5.80 -37.46 -37.39
N LEU A 761 7.01 -37.85 -36.96
CA LEU A 761 7.68 -39.04 -37.46
C LEU A 761 6.85 -40.30 -37.16
N ALA A 762 6.32 -40.42 -35.94
CA ALA A 762 5.44 -41.52 -35.55
C ALA A 762 4.21 -41.63 -36.46
N SER A 763 3.56 -40.51 -36.78
CA SER A 763 2.41 -40.49 -37.69
C SER A 763 2.79 -40.92 -39.10
N VAL A 764 3.90 -40.42 -39.64
CA VAL A 764 4.39 -40.76 -40.99
C VAL A 764 4.76 -42.24 -41.07
N PHE A 765 5.52 -42.76 -40.10
CA PHE A 765 5.90 -44.17 -40.07
C PHE A 765 4.70 -45.09 -39.84
N SER A 766 3.72 -44.69 -39.03
CA SER A 766 2.48 -45.47 -38.84
C SER A 766 1.68 -45.56 -40.14
N PHE A 767 1.62 -44.45 -40.90
CA PHE A 767 0.98 -44.45 -42.22
C PHE A 767 1.75 -45.32 -43.23
N GLN A 768 3.07 -45.21 -43.26
CA GLN A 768 3.91 -46.09 -44.10
C GLN A 768 3.72 -47.57 -43.75
N MET A 769 3.68 -47.91 -42.46
CA MET A 769 3.41 -49.27 -42.01
C MET A 769 2.04 -49.79 -42.47
N LEU A 770 1.01 -48.94 -42.52
CA LEU A 770 -0.30 -49.31 -43.05
C LEU A 770 -0.22 -49.62 -44.56
N LEU A 771 0.46 -48.77 -45.34
CA LEU A 771 0.64 -48.99 -46.78
C LEU A 771 1.44 -50.26 -47.09
N ASP A 772 2.53 -50.49 -46.35
CA ASP A 772 3.34 -51.70 -46.48
C ASP A 772 2.55 -52.95 -46.08
N SER A 773 1.72 -52.86 -45.04
CA SER A 773 0.86 -53.97 -44.60
C SER A 773 -0.20 -54.29 -45.66
N ALA A 774 -0.82 -53.28 -46.27
CA ALA A 774 -1.78 -53.46 -47.37
C ALA A 774 -1.10 -54.12 -48.59
N THR A 775 0.07 -53.61 -48.98
CA THR A 775 0.83 -54.12 -50.13
C THR A 775 1.27 -55.57 -49.91
N LYS A 776 1.74 -55.90 -48.71
CA LYS A 776 2.13 -57.27 -48.34
C LYS A 776 0.93 -58.21 -48.33
N HIS A 777 -0.20 -57.79 -47.79
CA HIS A 777 -1.43 -58.60 -47.81
C HIS A 777 -1.88 -58.89 -49.25
N GLU A 778 -1.84 -57.88 -50.12
CA GLU A 778 -2.19 -58.02 -51.53
C GLU A 778 -1.25 -58.97 -52.28
N ARG A 779 0.06 -58.87 -52.03
CA ARG A 779 1.04 -59.83 -52.58
C ARG A 779 0.79 -61.26 -52.09
N ALA A 780 0.51 -61.43 -50.80
CA ALA A 780 0.19 -62.74 -50.22
C ALA A 780 -1.12 -63.30 -50.77
N ARG A 781 -2.08 -62.45 -51.15
CA ARG A 781 -3.30 -62.84 -51.86
C ARG A 781 -2.98 -63.34 -53.27
N CYS A 782 -2.24 -62.56 -54.06
CA CYS A 782 -1.88 -62.96 -55.42
C CYS A 782 -1.07 -64.27 -55.44
N ALA A 783 -0.16 -64.46 -54.48
CA ALA A 783 0.59 -65.70 -54.34
C ALA A 783 -0.32 -66.90 -54.06
N ARG A 784 -1.32 -66.76 -53.17
CA ARG A 784 -2.32 -67.81 -52.90
C ARG A 784 -3.17 -68.13 -54.14
N ALA A 785 -3.67 -67.11 -54.84
CA ALA A 785 -4.44 -67.31 -56.06
C ALA A 785 -3.64 -68.08 -57.14
N TRP A 786 -2.33 -67.80 -57.27
CA TRP A 786 -1.46 -68.55 -58.17
C TRP A 786 -1.18 -69.99 -57.71
N GLU A 787 -1.07 -70.24 -56.40
CA GLU A 787 -0.94 -71.59 -55.86
C GLU A 787 -2.23 -72.41 -56.09
N GLU A 788 -3.40 -71.82 -55.90
CA GLU A 788 -4.71 -72.44 -56.17
C GLU A 788 -4.86 -72.80 -57.66
N GLU A 789 -4.59 -71.85 -58.58
CA GLU A 789 -4.58 -72.12 -60.03
C GLU A 789 -3.52 -73.17 -60.44
N GLY A 790 -2.39 -73.21 -59.72
CA GLY A 790 -1.30 -74.16 -59.96
C GLY A 790 -1.60 -75.58 -59.47
N LEU A 791 -2.44 -75.72 -58.44
CA LEU A 791 -2.92 -77.00 -57.92
C LEU A 791 -4.01 -77.58 -58.81
N ASP A 792 -4.93 -76.76 -59.32
CA ASP A 792 -5.95 -77.19 -60.29
C ASP A 792 -5.32 -77.78 -61.57
N LYS A 793 -4.24 -77.17 -62.08
CA LYS A 793 -3.50 -77.67 -63.26
C LYS A 793 -2.71 -78.97 -63.04
N LYS A 794 -2.53 -79.41 -61.80
CA LYS A 794 -1.89 -80.70 -61.47
C LYS A 794 -2.92 -81.79 -61.14
N GLY A 795 -4.20 -81.42 -61.00
CA GLY A 795 -5.32 -82.33 -60.73
C GLY A 795 -6.08 -82.79 -61.98
N GLU A 796 -5.90 -82.13 -63.13
CA GLU A 796 -6.18 -82.66 -64.48
C GLU A 796 -4.99 -83.47 -65.01
#